data_AF-A0A2V6VXI1-F1
#
_entry.id   AF-A0A2V6VXI1-F1
#
_cell.length_a   1.000
_cell.length_b   1.000
_cell.length_c   1.000
_cell.angle_alpha   90.00
_cell.angle_beta   90.00
_cell.angle_gamma   90.00
#
_symmetry.space_group_name_H-M   'P 1'
#
loop_
_entity.id
_entity.type
_entity.pdbx_description
1 polymer ?
#
loop_
_entity_poly.entity_id
_entity_poly.type
_entity_poly.pdbx_seq_one_letter_code
_entity_poly.pdbx_strand_id
1 'polypeptide(L)'
;MDKTTDTLARYVTSLRYQDLSPRAVREAKRHLIDSLGCAMGGHGSEPAVIARRLAPEWNGASSARLLGVGRPTTPEAAAFANSVMIRFLDANDTYIARGSGHPSDMLGALLAAAECQGASGKDLLLALVAGYEVFGALADQISLRDRGWDQGVFVAPAAAAGAGLLLGLSATQMAEAIAIAATANVATRQTRAGELSMWKGCATAAATKAGLFAAQLAREGMTGPTAAFEGRHGVGEQVTGPFEIGELGGRDRSFAVERTNFKSFAAEYHAQAPLATALALRDKVRLDEIEAIDVQIYAMAHSEIGSEPAKWDPQTRETADHSLPYMLAVAWQDGRITPASFEPRRYLDPSLRPLMNRIRVAENPEFTRRFPQELPSQIDVVTRSGQRFTGRAEYPKGHARNPMTDADVATKFRDLSADVLGAARVDAVLQAQGMGRAISVAFARAGADIVASDVATGGTRNENEEGLAEIRLGWKGLESLAGEIQGLGRKVLTLVGDVSRAADAERFVKDALARFGRIDVLVNNAAAPHGADRRLLWEVPEEAWDLVIDVNLKGTFLMSRAVIPHMLSRGSGRIVNMASVAGKRGTARRGAYAASKFGVIGLTQALAQEVAAHGITVNAICPGSVDTSRRESTSRRERALAEREPGAPVLSLPPTGRIARPDDIARLALFFASAASDHITGQAWNVDGGAVMH
;
A
#
# COMPACT_ATOMS: atom_id res chain seq x y z
N MET A 1 16.46 -20.50 26.66
CA MET A 1 16.75 -19.24 25.94
C MET A 1 17.05 -18.16 26.94
N ASP A 2 17.91 -17.21 26.56
CA ASP A 2 18.18 -16.02 27.35
C ASP A 2 16.96 -15.09 27.44
N LYS A 3 17.05 -14.08 28.32
CA LYS A 3 15.93 -13.21 28.67
C LYS A 3 15.45 -12.41 27.46
N THR A 4 16.36 -11.84 26.68
CA THR A 4 16.04 -11.04 25.50
C THR A 4 15.33 -11.87 24.43
N THR A 5 15.87 -13.04 24.08
CA THR A 5 15.27 -13.91 23.05
C THR A 5 13.89 -14.39 23.49
N ASP A 6 13.75 -14.86 24.74
CA ASP A 6 12.46 -15.33 25.27
C ASP A 6 11.40 -14.21 25.31
N THR A 7 11.79 -13.00 25.71
CA THR A 7 10.90 -11.83 25.76
C THR A 7 10.36 -11.48 24.38
N LEU A 8 11.24 -11.36 23.38
CA LEU A 8 10.84 -11.03 22.01
C LEU A 8 9.99 -12.13 21.39
N ALA A 9 10.37 -13.40 21.56
CA ALA A 9 9.64 -14.53 20.99
C ALA A 9 8.21 -14.66 21.55
N ARG A 10 8.04 -14.52 22.87
CA ARG A 10 6.72 -14.54 23.51
C ARG A 10 5.86 -13.36 23.09
N TYR A 11 6.44 -12.16 23.04
CA TYR A 11 5.72 -10.98 22.59
C TYR A 11 5.18 -11.18 21.16
N VAL A 12 6.06 -11.51 20.22
CA VAL A 12 5.71 -11.68 18.80
C VAL A 12 4.61 -12.73 18.64
N THR A 13 4.75 -13.91 19.27
CA THR A 13 3.77 -15.00 19.15
C THR A 13 2.48 -14.78 19.93
N SER A 14 2.46 -13.83 20.87
CA SER A 14 1.24 -13.43 21.58
C SER A 14 0.36 -12.46 20.78
N LEU A 15 0.95 -11.68 19.87
CA LEU A 15 0.23 -10.67 19.10
C LEU A 15 -0.84 -11.29 18.19
N ARG A 16 -1.97 -10.62 18.09
CA ARG A 16 -3.06 -10.89 17.14
C ARG A 16 -3.37 -9.62 16.35
N TYR A 17 -3.93 -9.77 15.17
CA TYR A 17 -4.31 -8.62 14.34
C TYR A 17 -5.30 -7.69 15.06
N GLN A 18 -6.15 -8.24 15.94
CA GLN A 18 -7.12 -7.51 16.74
C GLN A 18 -6.47 -6.64 17.83
N ASP A 19 -5.23 -6.94 18.22
CA ASP A 19 -4.47 -6.17 19.21
C ASP A 19 -3.88 -4.89 18.59
N LEU A 20 -3.85 -4.81 17.26
CA LEU A 20 -3.31 -3.66 16.54
C LEU A 20 -4.28 -2.48 16.61
N SER A 21 -3.76 -1.31 17.01
CA SER A 21 -4.53 -0.08 16.93
C SER A 21 -4.89 0.26 15.48
N PRO A 22 -6.01 0.96 15.21
CA PRO A 22 -6.33 1.43 13.86
C PRO A 22 -5.19 2.24 13.24
N ARG A 23 -4.48 3.03 14.06
CA ARG A 23 -3.30 3.79 13.63
C ARG A 23 -2.14 2.88 13.23
N ALA A 24 -1.82 1.84 13.98
CA ALA A 24 -0.78 0.87 13.62
C ALA A 24 -1.11 0.15 12.30
N VAL A 25 -2.37 -0.26 12.11
CA VAL A 25 -2.84 -0.85 10.85
C VAL A 25 -2.68 0.14 9.69
N ARG A 26 -3.07 1.41 9.89
CA ARG A 26 -2.93 2.46 8.88
C ARG A 26 -1.47 2.71 8.51
N GLU A 27 -0.58 2.89 9.49
CA GLU A 27 0.84 3.13 9.21
C GLU A 27 1.49 1.90 8.57
N ALA A 28 1.17 0.68 8.99
CA ALA A 28 1.65 -0.55 8.35
C ALA A 28 1.29 -0.62 6.86
N LYS A 29 0.06 -0.24 6.47
CA LYS A 29 -0.33 -0.14 5.04
C LYS A 29 0.48 0.91 4.30
N ARG A 30 0.74 2.06 4.93
CA ARG A 30 1.51 3.14 4.32
C ARG A 30 2.97 2.75 4.11
N HIS A 31 3.60 2.11 5.09
CA HIS A 31 4.96 1.57 4.97
C HIS A 31 5.05 0.48 3.90
N LEU A 32 4.03 -0.38 3.77
CA LEU A 32 3.93 -1.35 2.68
C LEU A 32 3.89 -0.67 1.31
N ILE A 33 3.00 0.32 1.11
CA ILE A 33 2.86 1.05 -0.16
C ILE A 33 4.15 1.82 -0.49
N ASP A 34 4.71 2.53 0.49
CA ASP A 34 5.96 3.29 0.35
C ASP A 34 7.12 2.39 -0.11
N SER A 35 7.25 1.23 0.54
CA SER A 35 8.31 0.26 0.26
C SER A 35 8.13 -0.41 -1.11
N LEU A 36 6.90 -0.71 -1.52
CA LEU A 36 6.61 -1.18 -2.88
C LEU A 36 6.95 -0.12 -3.94
N GLY A 37 6.70 1.16 -3.64
CA GLY A 37 7.12 2.27 -4.50
C GLY A 37 8.64 2.33 -4.63
N CYS A 38 9.34 2.27 -3.49
CA CYS A 38 10.81 2.22 -3.47
C CYS A 38 11.35 1.00 -4.26
N ALA A 39 10.71 -0.15 -4.15
CA ALA A 39 11.08 -1.34 -4.92
C ALA A 39 10.96 -1.12 -6.43
N MET A 40 9.89 -0.48 -6.89
CA MET A 40 9.74 -0.18 -8.33
C MET A 40 10.74 0.87 -8.79
N GLY A 41 10.96 1.92 -7.99
CA GLY A 41 11.98 2.92 -8.32
C GLY A 41 13.41 2.34 -8.32
N GLY A 42 13.68 1.34 -7.49
CA GLY A 42 14.95 0.61 -7.45
C GLY A 42 15.05 -0.56 -8.45
N HIS A 43 13.98 -0.85 -9.21
CA HIS A 43 13.88 -2.04 -10.05
C HIS A 43 14.98 -2.11 -11.12
N GLY A 44 15.25 -0.99 -11.80
CA GLY A 44 16.25 -0.91 -12.87
C GLY A 44 17.70 -0.88 -12.39
N SER A 45 17.95 -0.85 -11.08
CA SER A 45 19.30 -0.68 -10.55
C SER A 45 20.20 -1.88 -10.84
N GLU A 46 21.49 -1.61 -11.06
CA GLU A 46 22.48 -2.65 -11.30
C GLU A 46 22.51 -3.74 -10.21
N PRO A 47 22.57 -3.43 -8.89
CA PRO A 47 22.51 -4.47 -7.86
C PRO A 47 21.19 -5.24 -7.88
N ALA A 48 20.05 -4.62 -8.18
CA ALA A 48 18.78 -5.32 -8.29
C ALA A 48 18.73 -6.25 -9.52
N VAL A 49 19.29 -5.81 -10.65
CA VAL A 49 19.43 -6.64 -11.86
C VAL A 49 20.33 -7.84 -11.58
N ILE A 50 21.47 -7.64 -10.91
CA ILE A 50 22.37 -8.73 -10.50
C ILE A 50 21.65 -9.73 -9.59
N ALA A 51 20.94 -9.24 -8.56
CA ALA A 51 20.18 -10.08 -7.64
C ALA A 51 19.10 -10.91 -8.36
N ARG A 52 18.33 -10.28 -9.26
CA ARG A 52 17.31 -10.96 -10.06
C ARG A 52 17.91 -11.94 -11.07
N ARG A 53 19.11 -11.69 -11.60
CA ARG A 53 19.79 -12.64 -12.50
C ARG A 53 20.25 -13.89 -11.75
N LEU A 54 20.73 -13.73 -10.51
CA LEU A 54 21.13 -14.84 -9.66
C LEU A 54 19.94 -15.68 -9.16
N ALA A 55 18.76 -15.07 -9.01
CA ALA A 55 17.56 -15.75 -8.58
C ALA A 55 17.15 -16.85 -9.58
N PRO A 56 17.15 -18.14 -9.20
CA PRO A 56 16.76 -19.22 -10.09
C PRO A 56 15.25 -19.17 -10.34
N GLU A 57 14.80 -19.66 -11.48
CA GLU A 57 13.37 -19.89 -11.68
C GLU A 57 12.93 -21.11 -10.87
N TRP A 58 11.84 -20.98 -10.11
CA TRP A 58 11.38 -22.03 -9.20
C TRP A 58 9.86 -22.04 -9.12
N ASN A 59 9.25 -23.17 -9.49
CA ASN A 59 7.80 -23.38 -9.47
C ASN A 59 7.37 -24.43 -8.43
N GLY A 60 8.18 -24.66 -7.39
CA GLY A 60 7.85 -25.59 -6.31
C GLY A 60 6.75 -25.06 -5.39
N ALA A 61 6.25 -25.93 -4.50
CA ALA A 61 5.12 -25.61 -3.61
C ALA A 61 5.33 -24.36 -2.72
N SER A 62 6.58 -24.06 -2.36
CA SER A 62 6.97 -22.87 -1.59
C SER A 62 7.74 -21.88 -2.47
N SER A 63 7.10 -21.36 -3.52
CA SER A 63 7.68 -20.33 -4.40
C SER A 63 7.24 -18.92 -3.99
N ALA A 64 8.13 -17.95 -4.15
CA ALA A 64 7.85 -16.51 -4.03
C ALA A 64 8.17 -15.78 -5.35
N ARG A 65 7.75 -14.53 -5.50
CA ARG A 65 7.87 -13.77 -6.74
C ARG A 65 8.86 -12.62 -6.64
N LEU A 66 9.58 -12.40 -7.74
CA LEU A 66 10.36 -11.18 -7.96
C LEU A 66 9.41 -10.04 -8.32
N LEU A 67 9.42 -8.96 -7.52
CA LEU A 67 8.59 -7.78 -7.78
C LEU A 67 8.95 -7.14 -9.14
N GLY A 68 7.95 -6.56 -9.80
CA GLY A 68 8.10 -5.91 -11.11
C GLY A 68 8.04 -6.87 -12.31
N VAL A 69 8.61 -8.07 -12.19
CA VAL A 69 8.63 -9.08 -13.27
C VAL A 69 7.71 -10.27 -13.04
N GLY A 70 7.33 -10.56 -11.79
CA GLY A 70 6.41 -11.64 -11.43
C GLY A 70 6.95 -13.06 -11.59
N ARG A 71 8.22 -13.22 -12.00
CA ARG A 71 8.88 -14.52 -12.16
C ARG A 71 8.98 -15.23 -10.80
N PRO A 72 8.55 -16.50 -10.70
CA PRO A 72 8.62 -17.26 -9.47
C PRO A 72 10.05 -17.77 -9.22
N THR A 73 10.47 -17.76 -7.96
CA THR A 73 11.81 -18.10 -7.49
C THR A 73 11.75 -18.67 -6.05
N THR A 74 12.89 -19.00 -5.47
CA THR A 74 12.93 -19.47 -4.07
C THR A 74 12.64 -18.33 -3.10
N PRO A 75 12.11 -18.61 -1.90
CA PRO A 75 11.76 -17.57 -0.94
C PRO A 75 12.95 -16.67 -0.56
N GLU A 76 14.14 -17.25 -0.43
CA GLU A 76 15.37 -16.56 -0.03
C GLU A 76 15.91 -15.69 -1.16
N ALA A 77 15.78 -16.14 -2.42
CA ALA A 77 16.14 -15.36 -3.59
C ALA A 77 15.18 -14.18 -3.78
N ALA A 78 13.87 -14.40 -3.60
CA ALA A 78 12.87 -13.34 -3.62
C ALA A 78 13.12 -12.32 -2.50
N ALA A 79 13.36 -12.79 -1.27
CA ALA A 79 13.63 -11.91 -0.12
C ALA A 79 14.82 -11.00 -0.38
N PHE A 80 15.94 -11.56 -0.85
CA PHE A 80 17.12 -10.76 -1.17
C PHE A 80 16.86 -9.76 -2.32
N ALA A 81 16.39 -10.24 -3.47
CA ALA A 81 16.22 -9.39 -4.65
C ALA A 81 15.17 -8.28 -4.43
N ASN A 82 14.07 -8.58 -3.74
CA ASN A 82 13.05 -7.60 -3.42
C ASN A 82 13.55 -6.57 -2.39
N SER A 83 14.28 -6.99 -1.35
CA SER A 83 14.86 -6.05 -0.37
C SER A 83 15.95 -5.17 -0.96
N VAL A 84 16.77 -5.66 -1.90
CA VAL A 84 17.73 -4.81 -2.65
C VAL A 84 16.97 -3.68 -3.35
N MET A 85 15.88 -4.00 -4.05
CA MET A 85 15.06 -3.00 -4.73
C MET A 85 14.47 -1.98 -3.75
N ILE A 86 13.92 -2.42 -2.62
CA ILE A 86 13.33 -1.54 -1.59
C ILE A 86 14.38 -0.56 -1.06
N ARG A 87 15.58 -1.04 -0.72
CA ARG A 87 16.62 -0.25 -0.06
C ARG A 87 17.39 0.67 -1.01
N PHE A 88 17.54 0.28 -2.27
CA PHE A 88 18.54 0.86 -3.18
C PHE A 88 18.44 2.38 -3.36
N LEU A 89 17.23 2.92 -3.49
CA LEU A 89 17.03 4.37 -3.69
C LEU A 89 17.34 5.21 -2.45
N ASP A 90 17.52 4.58 -1.30
CA ASP A 90 17.50 5.24 -0.01
C ASP A 90 16.27 6.13 0.23
N ALA A 91 15.16 5.75 -0.39
CA ALA A 91 13.88 6.44 -0.29
C ALA A 91 12.94 5.75 0.70
N ASN A 92 13.26 4.56 1.18
CA ASN A 92 12.41 3.81 2.09
C ASN A 92 12.43 4.40 3.51
N ASP A 93 11.55 3.90 4.37
CA ASP A 93 11.32 4.45 5.71
C ASP A 93 12.57 4.49 6.61
N THR A 94 12.48 5.20 7.73
CA THR A 94 13.60 5.29 8.68
C THR A 94 13.09 5.41 10.11
N TYR A 95 13.57 4.51 10.97
CA TYR A 95 13.38 4.56 12.42
C TYR A 95 14.56 5.28 13.06
N ILE A 96 14.28 6.29 13.89
CA ILE A 96 15.29 7.09 14.58
C ILE A 96 15.08 6.98 16.10
N ALA A 97 16.05 6.40 16.77
CA ALA A 97 16.15 6.34 18.23
C ALA A 97 17.64 6.40 18.64
N ARG A 98 18.03 5.72 19.73
CA ARG A 98 19.45 5.59 20.10
C ARG A 98 20.24 4.88 18.99
N GLY A 99 19.64 3.84 18.41
CA GLY A 99 19.98 3.25 17.14
C GLY A 99 19.08 3.78 16.04
N SER A 100 19.53 3.68 14.80
CA SER A 100 18.78 4.10 13.61
C SER A 100 18.89 3.09 12.49
N GLY A 101 17.88 3.08 11.62
CA GLY A 101 17.90 2.27 10.42
C GLY A 101 16.55 2.13 9.74
N HIS A 102 16.42 1.14 8.86
CA HIS A 102 15.29 0.99 7.96
C HIS A 102 14.57 -0.34 8.21
N PRO A 103 13.53 -0.36 9.07
CA PRO A 103 12.76 -1.58 9.31
C PRO A 103 12.07 -2.09 8.02
N SER A 104 11.69 -1.23 7.08
CA SER A 104 11.10 -1.65 5.79
C SER A 104 11.96 -2.60 4.97
N ASP A 105 13.28 -2.67 5.20
CA ASP A 105 14.17 -3.58 4.49
C ASP A 105 13.72 -5.05 4.64
N MET A 106 13.10 -5.40 5.78
CA MET A 106 12.62 -6.75 6.05
C MET A 106 11.43 -7.18 5.19
N LEU A 107 10.75 -6.24 4.52
CA LEU A 107 9.51 -6.50 3.78
C LEU A 107 9.71 -7.52 2.65
N GLY A 108 10.90 -7.60 2.05
CA GLY A 108 11.21 -8.63 1.05
C GLY A 108 11.03 -10.05 1.60
N ALA A 109 11.49 -10.31 2.83
CA ALA A 109 11.28 -11.60 3.50
C ALA A 109 9.81 -11.84 3.85
N LEU A 110 9.10 -10.82 4.34
CA LEU A 110 7.71 -10.95 4.74
C LEU A 110 6.80 -11.25 3.53
N LEU A 111 7.02 -10.58 2.40
CA LEU A 111 6.30 -10.88 1.17
C LEU A 111 6.59 -12.30 0.69
N ALA A 112 7.85 -12.73 0.71
CA ALA A 112 8.23 -14.08 0.31
C ALA A 112 7.57 -15.15 1.20
N ALA A 113 7.61 -14.97 2.52
CA ALA A 113 6.96 -15.88 3.47
C ALA A 113 5.43 -15.89 3.31
N ALA A 114 4.82 -14.71 3.13
CA ALA A 114 3.38 -14.58 2.93
C ALA A 114 2.91 -15.29 1.66
N GLU A 115 3.62 -15.12 0.54
CA GLU A 115 3.29 -15.79 -0.72
C GLU A 115 3.40 -17.31 -0.61
N CYS A 116 4.46 -17.82 0.03
CA CYS A 116 4.64 -19.26 0.23
C CYS A 116 3.51 -19.90 1.06
N GLN A 117 2.98 -19.15 2.02
CA GLN A 117 1.96 -19.64 2.95
C GLN A 117 0.53 -19.30 2.51
N GLY A 118 0.37 -18.58 1.39
CA GLY A 118 -0.94 -18.06 0.96
C GLY A 118 -1.58 -17.13 2.00
N ALA A 119 -0.76 -16.39 2.73
CA ALA A 119 -1.19 -15.56 3.86
C ALA A 119 -2.07 -14.39 3.40
N SER A 120 -3.00 -13.98 4.27
CA SER A 120 -3.87 -12.83 3.98
C SER A 120 -3.14 -11.50 4.19
N GLY A 121 -3.69 -10.41 3.65
CA GLY A 121 -3.16 -9.07 3.92
C GLY A 121 -3.13 -8.71 5.41
N LYS A 122 -4.07 -9.23 6.22
CA LYS A 122 -4.05 -9.01 7.68
C LYS A 122 -2.86 -9.71 8.34
N ASP A 123 -2.55 -10.93 7.91
CA ASP A 123 -1.42 -11.69 8.42
C ASP A 123 -0.09 -11.00 8.06
N LEU A 124 0.03 -10.48 6.83
CA LEU A 124 1.17 -9.68 6.41
C LEU A 124 1.32 -8.39 7.24
N LEU A 125 0.24 -7.65 7.49
CA LEU A 125 0.30 -6.43 8.30
C LEU A 125 0.67 -6.72 9.76
N LEU A 126 0.15 -7.82 10.34
CA LEU A 126 0.53 -8.26 11.69
C LEU A 126 2.02 -8.61 11.75
N ALA A 127 2.52 -9.38 10.78
CA ALA A 127 3.93 -9.75 10.69
C ALA A 127 4.84 -8.52 10.50
N LEU A 128 4.42 -7.55 9.69
CA LEU A 128 5.11 -6.28 9.51
C LEU A 128 5.21 -5.53 10.84
N VAL A 129 4.08 -5.35 11.55
CA VAL A 129 4.07 -4.62 12.83
C VAL A 129 4.96 -5.31 13.86
N ALA A 130 4.87 -6.64 13.98
CA ALA A 130 5.70 -7.41 14.91
C ALA A 130 7.21 -7.29 14.57
N GLY A 131 7.58 -7.40 13.30
CA GLY A 131 8.97 -7.22 12.86
C GLY A 131 9.49 -5.80 13.15
N TYR A 132 8.69 -4.77 12.86
CA TYR A 132 9.02 -3.38 13.20
C TYR A 132 9.18 -3.19 14.71
N GLU A 133 8.36 -3.84 15.53
CA GLU A 133 8.50 -3.77 16.99
C GLU A 133 9.80 -4.41 17.47
N VAL A 134 10.18 -5.57 16.94
CA VAL A 134 11.48 -6.20 17.27
C VAL A 134 12.64 -5.29 16.85
N PHE A 135 12.58 -4.70 15.67
CA PHE A 135 13.58 -3.72 15.22
C PHE A 135 13.65 -2.53 16.18
N GLY A 136 12.49 -1.93 16.50
CA GLY A 136 12.39 -0.76 17.36
C GLY A 136 12.84 -1.04 18.79
N ALA A 137 12.50 -2.20 19.34
CA ALA A 137 12.89 -2.61 20.69
C ALA A 137 14.41 -2.68 20.87
N LEU A 138 15.12 -3.16 19.84
CA LEU A 138 16.59 -3.17 19.81
C LEU A 138 17.16 -1.77 19.55
N ALA A 139 16.63 -1.05 18.55
CA ALA A 139 17.09 0.28 18.17
C ALA A 139 16.87 1.33 19.27
N ASP A 140 15.83 1.20 20.09
CA ASP A 140 15.58 2.10 21.22
C ASP A 140 16.72 2.02 22.26
N GLN A 141 17.35 0.86 22.40
CA GLN A 141 18.29 0.55 23.47
C GLN A 141 19.76 0.57 23.03
N ILE A 142 20.04 0.37 21.75
CA ILE A 142 21.38 0.06 21.25
C ILE A 142 21.84 1.09 20.22
N SER A 143 23.02 1.67 20.42
CA SER A 143 23.75 2.39 19.37
C SER A 143 24.80 1.46 18.74
N LEU A 144 24.49 0.94 17.55
CA LEU A 144 25.43 0.11 16.77
C LEU A 144 26.53 0.93 16.12
N ARG A 145 26.18 2.16 15.70
CA ARG A 145 27.04 3.05 14.92
C ARG A 145 28.31 3.40 15.68
N ASP A 146 28.18 3.76 16.95
CA ASP A 146 29.31 4.14 17.82
C ASP A 146 30.29 2.99 18.07
N ARG A 147 29.89 1.77 17.68
CA ARG A 147 30.64 0.53 17.88
C ARG A 147 31.10 -0.11 16.57
N GLY A 148 30.88 0.54 15.42
CA GLY A 148 31.34 0.06 14.12
C GLY A 148 30.46 -1.02 13.49
N TRP A 149 29.21 -1.19 13.93
CA TRP A 149 28.28 -2.19 13.42
C TRP A 149 27.16 -1.59 12.56
N ASP A 150 26.70 -2.36 11.57
CA ASP A 150 25.62 -1.98 10.67
C ASP A 150 24.25 -2.44 11.20
N GLN A 151 23.19 -1.77 10.78
CA GLN A 151 21.79 -2.01 11.12
C GLN A 151 21.28 -3.42 10.76
N GLY A 152 22.04 -4.20 9.97
CA GLY A 152 21.74 -5.60 9.70
C GLY A 152 21.56 -6.44 10.98
N VAL A 153 22.24 -6.05 12.06
CA VAL A 153 22.11 -6.63 13.41
C VAL A 153 20.68 -6.49 13.97
N PHE A 154 19.95 -5.45 13.58
CA PHE A 154 18.53 -5.27 13.94
C PHE A 154 17.60 -5.92 12.91
N VAL A 155 17.92 -5.80 11.63
CA VAL A 155 17.06 -6.28 10.53
C VAL A 155 16.93 -7.80 10.53
N ALA A 156 18.01 -8.56 10.78
CA ALA A 156 17.98 -10.02 10.75
C ALA A 156 17.00 -10.63 11.78
N PRO A 157 17.07 -10.31 13.10
CA PRO A 157 16.11 -10.83 14.08
C PRO A 157 14.68 -10.31 13.84
N ALA A 158 14.53 -9.07 13.35
CA ALA A 158 13.22 -8.53 12.99
C ALA A 158 12.57 -9.26 11.81
N ALA A 159 13.34 -9.55 10.76
CA ALA A 159 12.90 -10.35 9.61
C ALA A 159 12.54 -11.78 10.03
N ALA A 160 13.34 -12.40 10.91
CA ALA A 160 13.03 -13.72 11.46
C ALA A 160 11.72 -13.72 12.26
N ALA A 161 11.48 -12.69 13.06
CA ALA A 161 10.26 -12.54 13.84
C ALA A 161 9.01 -12.43 12.96
N GLY A 162 9.01 -11.50 11.99
CA GLY A 162 7.87 -11.32 11.09
C GLY A 162 7.65 -12.53 10.17
N ALA A 163 8.72 -13.08 9.59
CA ALA A 163 8.61 -14.29 8.74
C ALA A 163 8.14 -15.51 9.56
N GLY A 164 8.61 -15.64 10.80
CA GLY A 164 8.19 -16.71 11.71
C GLY A 164 6.70 -16.70 12.01
N LEU A 165 6.08 -15.52 12.14
CA LEU A 165 4.62 -15.43 12.29
C LEU A 165 3.87 -15.94 11.05
N LEU A 166 4.33 -15.56 9.86
CA LEU A 166 3.72 -16.00 8.60
C LEU A 166 3.89 -17.52 8.39
N LEU A 167 5.02 -18.07 8.85
CA LEU A 167 5.32 -19.49 8.82
C LEU A 167 4.62 -20.29 9.94
N GLY A 168 3.91 -19.62 10.87
CA GLY A 168 3.16 -20.27 11.95
C GLY A 168 4.03 -20.84 13.07
N LEU A 169 5.20 -20.24 13.35
CA LEU A 169 6.10 -20.73 14.39
C LEU A 169 5.48 -20.63 15.80
N SER A 170 5.71 -21.68 16.61
CA SER A 170 5.47 -21.64 18.05
C SER A 170 6.43 -20.67 18.77
N ALA A 171 6.13 -20.31 20.03
CA ALA A 171 7.01 -19.44 20.83
C ALA A 171 8.45 -19.99 20.96
N THR A 172 8.60 -21.32 21.10
CA THR A 172 9.91 -21.96 21.13
C THR A 172 10.64 -21.83 19.80
N GLN A 173 9.99 -22.20 18.68
CA GLN A 173 10.59 -22.07 17.35
C GLN A 173 10.91 -20.60 16.99
N MET A 174 10.06 -19.67 17.41
CA MET A 174 10.32 -18.23 17.25
C MET A 174 11.60 -17.82 17.99
N ALA A 175 11.80 -18.31 19.20
CA ALA A 175 13.01 -18.05 19.96
C ALA A 175 14.25 -18.63 19.26
N GLU A 176 14.17 -19.87 18.75
CA GLU A 176 15.25 -20.47 17.95
C GLU A 176 15.58 -19.62 16.70
N ALA A 177 14.56 -19.16 15.98
CA ALA A 177 14.72 -18.33 14.78
C ALA A 177 15.41 -17.00 15.09
N ILE A 178 14.96 -16.30 16.13
CA ILE A 178 15.56 -15.03 16.57
C ILE A 178 17.01 -15.24 17.02
N ALA A 179 17.30 -16.30 17.79
CA ALA A 179 18.64 -16.63 18.23
C ALA A 179 19.60 -16.90 17.07
N ILE A 180 19.20 -17.76 16.12
CA ILE A 180 19.98 -18.07 14.91
C ILE A 180 20.27 -16.78 14.14
N ALA A 181 19.25 -15.97 13.87
CA ALA A 181 19.37 -14.74 13.09
C ALA A 181 20.28 -13.71 13.76
N ALA A 182 20.15 -13.53 15.09
CA ALA A 182 20.94 -12.56 15.85
C ALA A 182 22.44 -12.91 15.85
N THR A 183 22.79 -14.19 16.04
CA THR A 183 24.20 -14.60 16.13
C THR A 183 24.90 -14.72 14.79
N ALA A 184 24.18 -15.10 13.73
CA ALA A 184 24.78 -15.37 12.43
C ALA A 184 24.95 -14.12 11.56
N ASN A 185 24.33 -12.98 11.93
CA ASN A 185 24.25 -11.79 11.08
C ASN A 185 24.76 -10.51 11.74
N VAL A 186 26.07 -10.46 11.96
CA VAL A 186 26.76 -9.29 12.52
C VAL A 186 27.52 -8.55 11.42
N ALA A 187 26.82 -7.63 10.74
CA ALA A 187 27.40 -6.86 9.64
C ALA A 187 28.25 -5.67 10.14
N THR A 188 29.43 -5.48 9.56
CA THR A 188 30.30 -4.34 9.89
C THR A 188 29.82 -3.04 9.22
N ARG A 189 30.09 -1.90 9.86
CA ARG A 189 29.72 -0.58 9.34
C ARG A 189 30.62 -0.10 8.20
N GLN A 190 31.69 -0.83 7.84
CA GLN A 190 32.53 -0.47 6.68
C GLN A 190 31.72 -0.32 5.39
N THR A 191 30.59 -1.02 5.29
CA THR A 191 29.57 -0.84 4.24
C THR A 191 29.11 0.61 4.03
N ARG A 192 29.27 1.50 5.02
CA ARG A 192 28.75 2.88 5.03
C ARG A 192 29.83 3.94 5.30
N ALA A 193 31.11 3.61 5.20
CA ALA A 193 32.21 4.53 5.47
C ALA A 193 33.02 4.82 4.21
N GLY A 194 33.40 6.08 3.99
CA GLY A 194 34.18 6.51 2.83
C GLY A 194 33.43 6.40 1.50
N GLU A 195 34.11 5.92 0.47
CA GLU A 195 33.51 5.66 -0.85
C GLU A 195 32.61 4.41 -0.79
N LEU A 196 31.34 4.60 -1.13
CA LEU A 196 30.33 3.55 -1.00
C LEU A 196 30.20 2.73 -2.28
N SER A 197 30.15 1.40 -2.14
CA SER A 197 29.89 0.45 -3.22
C SER A 197 28.42 0.05 -3.30
N MET A 198 28.03 -0.69 -4.35
CA MET A 198 26.69 -1.27 -4.49
C MET A 198 26.25 -2.08 -3.26
N TRP A 199 27.20 -2.63 -2.49
CA TRP A 199 26.90 -3.42 -1.29
C TRP A 199 26.14 -2.63 -0.22
N LYS A 200 26.26 -1.30 -0.18
CA LYS A 200 25.44 -0.46 0.72
C LYS A 200 23.94 -0.65 0.50
N GLY A 201 23.52 -0.83 -0.76
CA GLY A 201 22.14 -1.13 -1.12
C GLY A 201 21.72 -2.58 -0.88
N CYS A 202 22.67 -3.48 -0.58
CA CYS A 202 22.45 -4.92 -0.47
C CYS A 202 22.62 -5.48 0.96
N ALA A 203 23.35 -4.80 1.84
CA ALA A 203 23.75 -5.34 3.13
C ALA A 203 22.54 -5.74 4.01
N THR A 204 21.50 -4.91 4.07
CA THR A 204 20.28 -5.24 4.82
C THR A 204 19.38 -6.24 4.11
N ALA A 205 19.48 -6.35 2.78
CA ALA A 205 18.84 -7.43 2.03
C ALA A 205 19.46 -8.80 2.38
N ALA A 206 20.79 -8.85 2.61
CA ALA A 206 21.45 -10.06 3.11
C ALA A 206 20.99 -10.40 4.53
N ALA A 207 20.83 -9.41 5.40
CA ALA A 207 20.23 -9.59 6.73
C ALA A 207 18.80 -10.11 6.66
N THR A 208 17.99 -9.55 5.77
CA THR A 208 16.60 -9.95 5.54
C THR A 208 16.49 -11.40 5.05
N LYS A 209 17.32 -11.78 4.07
CA LYS A 209 17.42 -13.17 3.59
C LYS A 209 17.78 -14.13 4.72
N ALA A 210 18.77 -13.77 5.55
CA ALA A 210 19.19 -14.62 6.66
C ALA A 210 18.10 -14.78 7.73
N GLY A 211 17.34 -13.70 8.02
CA GLY A 211 16.22 -13.78 8.96
C GLY A 211 15.11 -14.72 8.48
N LEU A 212 14.73 -14.64 7.20
CA LEU A 212 13.78 -15.59 6.61
C LEU A 212 14.30 -17.04 6.71
N PHE A 213 15.56 -17.24 6.37
CA PHE A 213 16.18 -18.57 6.40
C PHE A 213 16.24 -19.13 7.83
N ALA A 214 16.56 -18.31 8.82
CA ALA A 214 16.53 -18.70 10.23
C ALA A 214 15.12 -19.15 10.68
N ALA A 215 14.07 -18.44 10.25
CA ALA A 215 12.70 -18.82 10.53
C ALA A 215 12.31 -20.15 9.86
N GLN A 216 12.76 -20.40 8.62
CA GLN A 216 12.56 -21.68 7.94
C GLN A 216 13.30 -22.82 8.66
N LEU A 217 14.56 -22.61 9.07
CA LEU A 217 15.33 -23.60 9.82
C LEU A 217 14.63 -23.98 11.13
N ALA A 218 14.20 -22.99 11.91
CA ALA A 218 13.48 -23.23 13.17
C ALA A 218 12.14 -23.93 12.95
N ARG A 219 11.44 -23.66 11.84
CA ARG A 219 10.21 -24.38 11.47
C ARG A 219 10.44 -25.87 11.36
N GLU A 220 11.57 -26.26 10.76
CA GLU A 220 11.98 -27.66 10.58
C GLU A 220 12.66 -28.24 11.84
N GLY A 221 12.72 -27.49 12.95
CA GLY A 221 13.20 -27.97 14.24
C GLY A 221 14.69 -27.70 14.54
N MET A 222 15.37 -26.88 13.73
CA MET A 222 16.75 -26.46 14.02
C MET A 222 16.79 -25.58 15.28
N THR A 223 17.70 -25.90 16.21
CA THR A 223 17.94 -25.11 17.42
C THR A 223 19.04 -24.08 17.21
N GLY A 224 18.89 -22.91 17.81
CA GLY A 224 19.86 -21.82 17.89
C GLY A 224 20.64 -21.77 19.20
N PRO A 225 21.57 -20.82 19.33
CA PRO A 225 22.33 -20.62 20.56
C PRO A 225 21.43 -20.20 21.72
N THR A 226 21.53 -20.89 22.86
CA THR A 226 20.64 -20.68 24.01
C THR A 226 20.79 -19.33 24.70
N ALA A 227 21.90 -18.63 24.45
CA ALA A 227 22.24 -17.32 25.02
C ALA A 227 22.81 -16.39 23.95
N ALA A 228 22.03 -16.17 22.88
CA ALA A 228 22.39 -15.36 21.72
C ALA A 228 22.74 -13.89 22.08
N PHE A 229 22.04 -13.26 23.02
CA PHE A 229 22.27 -11.87 23.40
C PHE A 229 23.12 -11.77 24.67
N GLU A 230 22.67 -12.35 25.79
CA GLU A 230 23.32 -12.18 27.10
C GLU A 230 24.44 -13.20 27.39
N GLY A 231 24.67 -14.18 26.51
CA GLY A 231 25.67 -15.22 26.72
C GLY A 231 27.12 -14.74 26.56
N ARG A 232 28.06 -15.56 27.07
CA ARG A 232 29.48 -15.40 26.79
C ARG A 232 29.72 -15.55 25.28
N HIS A 233 30.41 -14.59 24.67
CA HIS A 233 30.57 -14.43 23.22
C HIS A 233 29.25 -14.13 22.46
N GLY A 234 28.18 -13.79 23.19
CA GLY A 234 26.91 -13.37 22.61
C GLY A 234 26.97 -11.94 22.03
N VAL A 235 25.89 -11.56 21.34
CA VAL A 235 25.74 -10.25 20.69
C VAL A 235 25.90 -9.10 21.68
N GLY A 236 25.43 -9.27 22.92
CA GLY A 236 25.60 -8.30 24.02
C GLY A 236 27.07 -8.00 24.32
N GLU A 237 27.88 -9.04 24.48
CA GLU A 237 29.30 -8.90 24.82
C GLU A 237 30.12 -8.37 23.64
N GLN A 238 29.86 -8.86 22.42
CA GLN A 238 30.70 -8.61 21.25
C GLN A 238 30.31 -7.36 20.46
N VAL A 239 29.01 -7.02 20.42
CA VAL A 239 28.46 -6.09 19.43
C VAL A 239 27.81 -4.88 20.10
N THR A 240 26.82 -5.12 20.96
CA THR A 240 25.89 -4.06 21.40
C THR A 240 26.25 -3.44 22.73
N GLY A 241 27.05 -4.15 23.55
CA GLY A 241 27.12 -3.92 24.98
C GLY A 241 25.89 -4.48 25.69
N PRO A 242 25.89 -4.52 27.03
CA PRO A 242 24.73 -4.93 27.80
C PRO A 242 23.57 -3.96 27.58
N PHE A 243 22.37 -4.50 27.42
CA PHE A 243 21.12 -3.75 27.29
C PHE A 243 19.97 -4.56 27.88
N GLU A 244 18.83 -3.90 28.09
CA GLU A 244 17.58 -4.58 28.42
C GLU A 244 16.49 -4.09 27.46
N ILE A 245 15.62 -5.00 27.04
CA ILE A 245 14.45 -4.65 26.22
C ILE A 245 13.53 -3.76 27.04
N GLY A 246 13.18 -2.59 26.49
CA GLY A 246 12.19 -1.69 27.06
C GLY A 246 10.75 -2.18 26.85
N GLU A 247 9.77 -1.34 27.15
CA GLU A 247 8.36 -1.70 26.89
C GLU A 247 8.12 -1.92 25.38
N LEU A 248 7.19 -2.80 25.04
CA LEU A 248 6.84 -3.12 23.65
C LEU A 248 5.47 -2.51 23.31
N GLY A 249 5.24 -2.25 22.03
CA GLY A 249 3.98 -1.71 21.51
C GLY A 249 2.76 -2.56 21.85
N GLY A 250 1.63 -1.90 22.11
CA GLY A 250 0.39 -2.55 22.52
C GLY A 250 -0.69 -1.53 22.88
N ARG A 251 -1.58 -1.91 23.80
CA ARG A 251 -2.72 -1.07 24.20
C ARG A 251 -2.32 0.31 24.74
N ASP A 252 -1.24 0.36 25.53
CA ASP A 252 -0.83 1.55 26.28
C ASP A 252 0.40 2.26 25.67
N ARG A 253 1.01 1.67 24.63
CA ARG A 253 2.19 2.22 23.95
C ARG A 253 2.07 2.06 22.44
N SER A 254 2.29 3.15 21.71
CA SER A 254 2.35 3.12 20.24
C SER A 254 3.35 2.09 19.73
N PHE A 255 3.00 1.38 18.66
CA PHE A 255 3.90 0.44 18.01
C PHE A 255 5.05 1.18 17.31
N ALA A 256 6.20 0.52 17.14
CA ALA A 256 7.36 1.07 16.45
C ALA A 256 7.04 1.51 15.01
N VAL A 257 6.12 0.82 14.33
CA VAL A 257 5.63 1.24 13.01
C VAL A 257 4.99 2.63 13.04
N GLU A 258 4.33 3.02 14.12
CA GLU A 258 3.72 4.35 14.27
C GLU A 258 4.74 5.46 14.57
N ARG A 259 5.96 5.05 14.99
CA ARG A 259 7.10 5.93 15.28
C ARG A 259 8.12 5.96 14.13
N THR A 260 7.92 5.16 13.08
CA THR A 260 8.82 5.09 11.92
C THR A 260 8.51 6.24 10.97
N ASN A 261 9.55 6.90 10.45
CA ASN A 261 9.41 8.08 9.60
C ASN A 261 9.44 7.71 8.11
N PHE A 262 8.82 8.55 7.27
CA PHE A 262 8.92 8.45 5.81
C PHE A 262 9.95 9.44 5.26
N LYS A 263 10.51 9.12 4.09
CA LYS A 263 11.37 10.03 3.33
C LYS A 263 10.60 10.69 2.20
N SER A 264 10.68 12.02 2.13
CA SER A 264 10.11 12.83 1.05
C SER A 264 11.00 12.92 -0.19
N PHE A 265 12.32 12.84 0.02
CA PHE A 265 13.31 12.77 -1.05
C PHE A 265 13.99 11.40 -1.05
N ALA A 266 14.38 10.91 -2.23
CA ALA A 266 15.18 9.70 -2.39
C ALA A 266 16.65 9.96 -2.01
N ALA A 267 16.89 10.22 -0.73
CA ALA A 267 18.17 10.67 -0.19
C ALA A 267 18.34 10.19 1.25
N GLU A 268 19.57 10.29 1.76
CA GLU A 268 19.88 10.06 3.18
C GLU A 268 18.92 10.89 4.09
N TYR A 269 18.53 10.32 5.24
CA TYR A 269 17.48 10.86 6.09
C TYR A 269 17.86 12.21 6.76
N HIS A 270 19.12 12.39 7.14
CA HIS A 270 19.64 13.64 7.70
C HIS A 270 19.60 14.80 6.68
N ALA A 271 19.51 14.52 5.37
CA ALA A 271 19.38 15.54 4.34
C ALA A 271 17.93 16.06 4.15
N GLN A 272 16.92 15.39 4.69
CA GLN A 272 15.51 15.73 4.40
C GLN A 272 15.13 17.17 4.81
N ALA A 273 15.56 17.62 5.99
CA ALA A 273 15.26 18.96 6.48
C ALA A 273 16.04 20.07 5.75
N PRO A 274 17.37 19.93 5.54
CA PRO A 274 18.12 20.86 4.69
C PRO A 274 17.54 20.99 3.27
N LEU A 275 17.14 19.89 2.62
CA LEU A 275 16.63 19.93 1.24
C LEU A 275 15.26 20.62 1.16
N ALA A 276 14.35 20.33 2.10
CA ALA A 276 13.09 21.05 2.18
C ALA A 276 13.29 22.56 2.39
N THR A 277 14.26 22.92 3.25
CA THR A 277 14.62 24.32 3.52
C THR A 277 15.19 25.01 2.29
N ALA A 278 16.07 24.34 1.54
CA ALA A 278 16.67 24.86 0.33
C ALA A 278 15.62 25.13 -0.76
N LEU A 279 14.70 24.18 -0.98
CA LEU A 279 13.62 24.34 -1.95
C LEU A 279 12.69 25.52 -1.60
N ALA A 280 12.36 25.70 -0.31
CA ALA A 280 11.55 26.84 0.14
C ALA A 280 12.26 28.19 -0.01
N LEU A 281 13.61 28.23 0.13
CA LEU A 281 14.40 29.44 -0.08
C LEU A 281 14.62 29.76 -1.56
N ARG A 282 14.69 28.73 -2.42
CA ARG A 282 14.82 28.88 -3.86
C ARG A 282 13.69 29.70 -4.48
N ASP A 283 12.48 29.61 -3.93
CA ASP A 283 11.33 30.42 -4.38
C ASP A 283 11.51 31.92 -4.11
N LYS A 284 12.50 32.29 -3.29
CA LYS A 284 12.78 33.68 -2.87
C LYS A 284 14.10 34.22 -3.42
N VAL A 285 15.07 33.36 -3.72
CA VAL A 285 16.42 33.77 -4.13
C VAL A 285 16.78 33.09 -5.44
N ARG A 286 17.09 33.90 -6.47
CA ARG A 286 17.51 33.38 -7.77
C ARG A 286 18.93 32.84 -7.70
N LEU A 287 19.19 31.77 -8.45
CA LEU A 287 20.49 31.10 -8.49
C LEU A 287 21.67 32.03 -8.84
N ASP A 288 21.47 32.96 -9.77
CA ASP A 288 22.48 33.92 -10.24
C ASP A 288 22.83 35.01 -9.21
N GLU A 289 21.98 35.20 -8.20
CA GLU A 289 22.16 36.19 -7.13
C GLU A 289 22.92 35.65 -5.92
N ILE A 290 23.11 34.33 -5.80
CA ILE A 290 23.71 33.70 -4.62
C ILE A 290 25.20 34.00 -4.54
N GLU A 291 25.63 34.60 -3.44
CA GLU A 291 27.04 34.80 -3.09
C GLU A 291 27.56 33.68 -2.18
N ALA A 292 26.79 33.32 -1.14
CA ALA A 292 27.14 32.26 -0.19
C ALA A 292 25.90 31.54 0.36
N ILE A 293 26.07 30.27 0.73
CA ILE A 293 25.06 29.44 1.41
C ILE A 293 25.74 28.83 2.65
N ASP A 294 25.39 29.33 3.83
CA ASP A 294 25.87 28.79 5.11
C ASP A 294 24.83 27.84 5.68
N VAL A 295 25.22 26.60 5.97
CA VAL A 295 24.35 25.51 6.43
C VAL A 295 24.80 25.08 7.81
N GLN A 296 23.89 25.14 8.78
CA GLN A 296 24.11 24.64 10.12
C GLN A 296 23.24 23.41 10.39
N ILE A 297 23.88 22.33 10.85
CA ILE A 297 23.26 21.04 11.14
C ILE A 297 23.87 20.42 12.41
N TYR A 298 23.31 19.34 12.91
CA TYR A 298 23.84 18.62 14.08
C TYR A 298 25.01 17.69 13.71
N ALA A 299 25.80 17.30 14.72
CA ALA A 299 27.04 16.51 14.57
C ALA A 299 26.87 15.27 13.68
N MET A 300 25.80 14.51 13.91
CA MET A 300 25.54 13.27 13.17
C MET A 300 25.28 13.51 11.69
N ALA A 301 24.51 14.54 11.34
CA ALA A 301 24.29 14.91 9.95
C ALA A 301 25.59 15.43 9.33
N HIS A 302 26.35 16.25 10.05
CA HIS A 302 27.62 16.78 9.56
C HIS A 302 28.62 15.66 9.24
N SER A 303 28.77 14.68 10.14
CA SER A 303 29.69 13.56 9.93
C SER A 303 29.29 12.65 8.77
N GLU A 304 28.00 12.41 8.56
CA GLU A 304 27.56 11.47 7.51
C GLU A 304 27.46 12.07 6.12
N ILE A 305 27.05 13.34 6.01
CA ILE A 305 26.70 13.93 4.72
C ILE A 305 27.40 15.26 4.41
N GLY A 306 28.21 15.80 5.32
CA GLY A 306 28.79 17.14 5.18
C GLY A 306 30.32 17.25 5.33
N SER A 307 31.00 16.30 5.95
CA SER A 307 32.39 16.48 6.40
C SER A 307 33.46 15.88 5.49
N GLU A 308 33.26 14.67 4.95
CA GLU A 308 34.32 13.94 4.24
C GLU A 308 34.59 14.52 2.84
N PRO A 309 35.85 14.51 2.34
CA PRO A 309 36.18 15.01 0.99
C PRO A 309 35.35 14.37 -0.13
N ALA A 310 35.05 13.07 -0.01
CA ALA A 310 34.20 12.36 -0.98
C ALA A 310 32.78 12.95 -1.08
N LYS A 311 32.27 13.58 0.00
CA LYS A 311 30.97 14.26 -0.05
C LYS A 311 31.05 15.57 -0.82
N TRP A 312 32.22 16.19 -0.95
CA TRP A 312 32.37 17.43 -1.71
C TRP A 312 32.67 17.18 -3.20
N ASP A 313 33.02 15.96 -3.57
CA ASP A 313 33.22 15.55 -4.97
C ASP A 313 32.75 14.10 -5.21
N PRO A 314 31.41 13.86 -5.20
CA PRO A 314 30.88 12.50 -5.31
C PRO A 314 31.18 11.87 -6.68
N GLN A 315 31.81 10.69 -6.65
CA GLN A 315 32.13 9.88 -7.86
C GLN A 315 31.18 8.71 -8.09
N THR A 316 30.35 8.37 -7.09
CA THR A 316 29.37 7.28 -7.16
C THR A 316 27.99 7.79 -6.79
N ARG A 317 26.97 7.07 -7.26
CA ARG A 317 25.56 7.32 -6.92
C ARG A 317 25.34 7.29 -5.40
N GLU A 318 25.88 6.26 -4.73
CA GLU A 318 25.76 6.07 -3.27
C GLU A 318 26.49 7.16 -2.47
N THR A 319 27.50 7.81 -3.06
CA THR A 319 28.12 8.99 -2.42
C THR A 319 27.28 10.24 -2.67
N ALA A 320 26.67 10.38 -3.85
CA ALA A 320 25.85 11.52 -4.23
C ALA A 320 24.56 11.64 -3.39
N ASP A 321 23.86 10.54 -3.07
CA ASP A 321 22.68 10.54 -2.19
C ASP A 321 23.04 10.72 -0.69
N HIS A 322 24.33 10.72 -0.36
CA HIS A 322 24.92 11.04 0.95
C HIS A 322 25.81 12.30 0.92
N SER A 323 25.67 13.16 -0.10
CA SER A 323 26.41 14.41 -0.20
C SER A 323 25.46 15.60 -0.04
N LEU A 324 25.44 16.22 1.13
CA LEU A 324 24.66 17.42 1.37
C LEU A 324 25.03 18.58 0.43
N PRO A 325 26.31 18.95 0.21
CA PRO A 325 26.63 20.05 -0.69
C PRO A 325 26.19 19.79 -2.13
N TYR A 326 26.31 18.55 -2.61
CA TYR A 326 25.79 18.17 -3.92
C TYR A 326 24.27 18.28 -3.99
N MET A 327 23.57 17.66 -3.04
CA MET A 327 22.11 17.63 -3.05
C MET A 327 21.51 19.03 -2.93
N LEU A 328 22.12 19.92 -2.13
CA LEU A 328 21.72 21.33 -2.07
C LEU A 328 21.92 22.02 -3.42
N ALA A 329 23.07 21.80 -4.07
CA ALA A 329 23.33 22.40 -5.38
C ALA A 329 22.31 21.94 -6.45
N VAL A 330 21.96 20.65 -6.46
CA VAL A 330 20.91 20.11 -7.33
C VAL A 330 19.54 20.69 -6.97
N ALA A 331 19.19 20.77 -5.68
CA ALA A 331 17.91 21.35 -5.24
C ALA A 331 17.75 22.79 -5.74
N TRP A 332 18.81 23.59 -5.67
CA TRP A 332 18.82 24.97 -6.19
C TRP A 332 18.76 25.04 -7.72
N GLN A 333 19.54 24.23 -8.44
CA GLN A 333 19.59 24.31 -9.89
C GLN A 333 18.32 23.73 -10.53
N ASP A 334 17.90 22.54 -10.09
CA ASP A 334 16.85 21.75 -10.74
C ASP A 334 15.46 21.99 -10.12
N GLY A 335 15.40 22.56 -8.91
CA GLY A 335 14.15 22.82 -8.18
C GLY A 335 13.47 21.57 -7.64
N ARG A 336 14.14 20.41 -7.70
CA ARG A 336 13.63 19.12 -7.21
C ARG A 336 14.76 18.13 -6.98
N ILE A 337 14.50 17.15 -6.12
CA ILE A 337 15.36 15.98 -5.91
C ILE A 337 14.56 14.73 -6.28
N THR A 338 15.08 13.95 -7.22
CA THR A 338 14.43 12.74 -7.76
C THR A 338 15.47 11.62 -7.92
N PRO A 339 15.10 10.37 -8.18
CA PRO A 339 16.08 9.33 -8.50
C PRO A 339 17.03 9.71 -9.65
N ALA A 340 16.53 10.45 -10.66
CA ALA A 340 17.33 10.95 -11.77
C ALA A 340 18.40 11.98 -11.36
N SER A 341 18.26 12.59 -10.18
CA SER A 341 19.26 13.47 -9.58
C SER A 341 20.52 12.71 -9.17
N PHE A 342 20.52 11.38 -9.15
CA PHE A 342 21.68 10.57 -8.74
C PHE A 342 22.24 9.72 -9.89
N GLU A 343 21.87 10.04 -11.12
CA GLU A 343 22.46 9.45 -12.33
C GLU A 343 23.88 10.02 -12.59
N PRO A 344 24.82 9.24 -13.18
CA PRO A 344 26.19 9.68 -13.45
C PRO A 344 26.28 11.02 -14.18
N ARG A 345 25.38 11.24 -15.14
CA ARG A 345 25.29 12.50 -15.90
C ARG A 345 25.05 13.74 -15.02
N ARG A 346 24.52 13.57 -13.80
CA ARG A 346 24.23 14.67 -12.88
C ARG A 346 25.29 14.84 -11.80
N TYR A 347 25.73 13.77 -11.13
CA TYR A 347 26.72 13.92 -10.06
C TYR A 347 28.14 14.22 -10.56
N LEU A 348 28.43 13.86 -11.81
CA LEU A 348 29.66 14.24 -12.51
C LEU A 348 29.55 15.57 -13.27
N ASP A 349 28.41 16.27 -13.20
CA ASP A 349 28.19 17.50 -13.95
C ASP A 349 29.04 18.66 -13.38
N PRO A 350 30.00 19.21 -14.14
CA PRO A 350 30.85 20.28 -13.67
C PRO A 350 30.09 21.60 -13.43
N SER A 351 28.88 21.76 -14.00
CA SER A 351 28.06 22.97 -13.81
C SER A 351 27.57 23.17 -12.37
N LEU A 352 27.59 22.12 -11.55
CA LEU A 352 27.24 22.20 -10.13
C LEU A 352 28.37 22.78 -9.25
N ARG A 353 29.62 22.60 -9.67
CA ARG A 353 30.81 22.94 -8.86
C ARG A 353 30.87 24.42 -8.47
N PRO A 354 30.53 25.39 -9.34
CA PRO A 354 30.49 26.80 -8.95
C PRO A 354 29.54 27.11 -7.79
N LEU A 355 28.38 26.46 -7.72
CA LEU A 355 27.44 26.63 -6.61
C LEU A 355 27.93 25.90 -5.36
N MET A 356 28.41 24.66 -5.52
CA MET A 356 28.96 23.88 -4.39
C MET A 356 30.09 24.63 -3.68
N ASN A 357 30.96 25.32 -4.41
CA ASN A 357 32.05 26.14 -3.85
C ASN A 357 31.58 27.34 -3.01
N ARG A 358 30.29 27.70 -3.10
CA ARG A 358 29.65 28.76 -2.30
C ARG A 358 28.93 28.20 -1.07
N ILE A 359 28.85 26.88 -0.92
CA ILE A 359 28.21 26.20 0.21
C ILE A 359 29.24 25.99 1.32
N ARG A 360 28.84 26.24 2.56
CA ARG A 360 29.58 25.87 3.77
C ARG A 360 28.65 25.07 4.66
N VAL A 361 29.11 23.92 5.14
CA VAL A 361 28.36 23.08 6.07
C VAL A 361 29.12 23.01 7.38
N ALA A 362 28.45 23.29 8.50
CA ALA A 362 29.06 23.28 9.83
C ALA A 362 28.14 22.62 10.85
N GLU A 363 28.75 21.98 11.85
CA GLU A 363 28.05 21.56 13.05
C GLU A 363 27.62 22.77 13.89
N ASN A 364 26.39 22.73 14.40
CA ASN A 364 25.92 23.58 15.48
C ASN A 364 25.74 22.74 16.77
N PRO A 365 26.51 22.99 17.85
CA PRO A 365 26.41 22.23 19.10
C PRO A 365 25.04 22.28 19.79
N GLU A 366 24.25 23.34 19.57
CA GLU A 366 22.87 23.43 20.07
C GLU A 366 21.94 22.46 19.33
N PHE A 367 22.13 22.33 18.02
CA PHE A 367 21.41 21.37 17.19
C PHE A 367 21.78 19.94 17.58
N THR A 368 23.06 19.68 17.85
CA THR A 368 23.55 18.38 18.34
C THR A 368 22.86 17.95 19.63
N ARG A 369 22.61 18.87 20.58
CA ARG A 369 21.92 18.55 21.84
C ARG A 369 20.43 18.20 21.70
N ARG A 370 19.79 18.63 20.60
CA ARG A 370 18.36 18.40 20.33
C ARG A 370 18.09 17.11 19.55
N PHE A 371 19.11 16.56 18.90
CA PHE A 371 19.06 15.26 18.27
C PHE A 371 19.06 14.13 19.33
N PRO A 372 18.28 13.05 19.19
CA PRO A 372 17.44 12.67 18.04
C PRO A 372 15.98 13.15 18.10
N GLN A 373 15.56 13.87 19.15
CA GLN A 373 14.17 14.32 19.30
C GLN A 373 13.75 15.27 18.18
N GLU A 374 14.71 16.04 17.66
CA GLU A 374 14.54 16.96 16.55
C GLU A 374 15.66 16.78 15.51
N LEU A 375 15.41 17.22 14.28
CA LEU A 375 16.37 17.17 13.17
C LEU A 375 16.68 18.61 12.70
N PRO A 376 17.19 19.48 13.60
CA PRO A 376 17.31 20.90 13.32
C PRO A 376 18.33 21.16 12.21
N SER A 377 17.92 22.02 11.28
CA SER A 377 18.74 22.55 10.21
C SER A 377 18.43 24.03 9.99
N GLN A 378 19.46 24.81 9.65
CA GLN A 378 19.34 26.20 9.24
C GLN A 378 20.15 26.41 7.98
N ILE A 379 19.60 27.18 7.03
CA ILE A 379 20.32 27.65 5.85
C ILE A 379 20.20 29.16 5.76
N ASP A 380 21.35 29.83 5.69
CA ASP A 380 21.47 31.26 5.43
C ASP A 380 22.01 31.46 4.01
N VAL A 381 21.23 32.12 3.17
CA VAL A 381 21.64 32.51 1.81
C VAL A 381 21.98 33.99 1.81
N VAL A 382 23.21 34.32 1.43
CA VAL A 382 23.66 35.70 1.22
C VAL A 382 23.68 35.96 -0.28
N THR A 383 22.99 37.02 -0.71
CA THR A 383 22.98 37.44 -2.12
C THR A 383 24.16 38.37 -2.41
N ARG A 384 24.50 38.53 -3.68
CA ARG A 384 25.51 39.50 -4.18
C ARG A 384 25.17 40.95 -3.84
N SER A 385 23.90 41.25 -3.58
CA SER A 385 23.45 42.56 -3.12
C SER A 385 23.64 42.79 -1.61
N GLY A 386 24.09 41.77 -0.87
CA GLY A 386 24.26 41.79 0.58
C GLY A 386 22.99 41.41 1.37
N GLN A 387 21.86 41.15 0.71
CA GLN A 387 20.65 40.66 1.38
C GLN A 387 20.86 39.24 1.91
N ARG A 388 20.30 38.95 3.10
CA ARG A 388 20.33 37.64 3.75
C ARG A 388 18.94 37.04 3.86
N PHE A 389 18.80 35.78 3.48
CA PHE A 389 17.58 34.99 3.61
C PHE A 389 17.86 33.76 4.47
N THR A 390 17.10 33.59 5.55
CA THR A 390 17.27 32.47 6.48
C THR A 390 16.07 31.53 6.40
N GLY A 391 16.34 30.24 6.28
CA GLY A 391 15.36 29.16 6.42
C GLY A 391 15.75 28.21 7.54
N ARG A 392 14.76 27.63 8.22
CA ARG A 392 14.95 26.64 9.29
C ARG A 392 13.93 25.51 9.14
N ALA A 393 14.34 24.31 9.52
CA ALA A 393 13.46 23.16 9.65
C ALA A 393 13.96 22.21 10.73
N GLU A 394 13.06 21.84 11.65
CA GLU A 394 13.29 20.86 12.72
C GLU A 394 12.65 19.50 12.42
N TYR A 395 11.57 19.49 11.63
CA TYR A 395 10.77 18.31 11.33
C TYR A 395 10.48 18.25 9.83
N PRO A 396 11.29 17.51 9.04
CA PRO A 396 11.04 17.36 7.61
C PRO A 396 9.71 16.63 7.35
N LYS A 397 9.13 16.84 6.17
CA LYS A 397 7.93 16.12 5.73
C LYS A 397 8.20 14.61 5.75
N GLY A 398 7.37 13.87 6.48
CA GLY A 398 7.55 12.43 6.73
C GLY A 398 8.00 12.10 8.15
N HIS A 399 8.49 13.08 8.91
CA HIS A 399 8.76 12.93 10.34
C HIS A 399 7.46 12.68 11.14
N ALA A 400 7.50 11.95 12.25
CA ALA A 400 6.33 11.66 13.08
C ALA A 400 5.56 12.92 13.56
N ARG A 401 6.27 14.05 13.71
CA ARG A 401 5.69 15.38 14.05
C ARG A 401 5.31 16.24 12.84
N ASN A 402 5.67 15.83 11.62
CA ASN A 402 5.28 16.45 10.36
C ASN A 402 4.99 15.35 9.31
N PRO A 403 3.98 14.50 9.54
CA PRO A 403 3.82 13.27 8.78
C PRO A 403 3.47 13.56 7.32
N MET A 404 3.88 12.65 6.44
CA MET A 404 3.26 12.55 5.12
C MET A 404 1.76 12.31 5.27
N THR A 405 0.97 12.84 4.35
CA THR A 405 -0.43 12.46 4.17
C THR A 405 -0.52 11.17 3.34
N ASP A 406 -1.70 10.58 3.30
CA ASP A 406 -1.98 9.44 2.44
C ASP A 406 -1.83 9.78 0.95
N ALA A 407 -2.15 11.03 0.59
CA ALA A 407 -1.93 11.55 -0.76
C ALA A 407 -0.44 11.67 -1.07
N ASP A 408 0.38 12.11 -0.12
CA ASP A 408 1.84 12.21 -0.31
C ASP A 408 2.45 10.82 -0.57
N VAL A 409 2.07 9.81 0.24
CA VAL A 409 2.55 8.41 0.06
C VAL A 409 2.07 7.85 -1.28
N ALA A 410 0.82 8.11 -1.66
CA ALA A 410 0.27 7.67 -2.94
C ALA A 410 0.97 8.33 -4.14
N THR A 411 1.25 9.62 -4.08
CA THR A 411 2.02 10.35 -5.11
C THR A 411 3.42 9.77 -5.23
N LYS A 412 4.13 9.59 -4.09
CA LYS A 412 5.44 8.96 -4.09
C LYS A 412 5.41 7.55 -4.71
N PHE A 413 4.42 6.73 -4.39
CA PHE A 413 4.24 5.42 -5.01
C PHE A 413 4.06 5.53 -6.54
N ARG A 414 3.24 6.48 -7.00
CA ARG A 414 3.03 6.72 -8.44
C ARG A 414 4.32 7.11 -9.14
N ASP A 415 5.01 8.11 -8.61
CA ASP A 415 6.22 8.67 -9.19
C ASP A 415 7.33 7.63 -9.32
N LEU A 416 7.46 6.74 -8.32
CA LEU A 416 8.48 5.69 -8.35
C LEU A 416 8.08 4.44 -9.17
N SER A 417 6.79 4.22 -9.40
CA SER A 417 6.30 2.95 -9.99
C SER A 417 5.83 3.04 -11.43
N ALA A 418 5.50 4.24 -11.92
CA ALA A 418 4.86 4.43 -13.23
C ALA A 418 5.68 3.85 -14.38
N ASP A 419 7.00 4.02 -14.36
CA ASP A 419 7.89 3.56 -15.44
C ASP A 419 8.00 2.03 -15.52
N VAL A 420 7.80 1.34 -14.40
CA VAL A 420 7.94 -0.13 -14.32
C VAL A 420 6.61 -0.83 -14.51
N LEU A 421 5.55 -0.35 -13.86
CA LEU A 421 4.25 -1.02 -13.82
C LEU A 421 3.25 -0.45 -14.84
N GLY A 422 3.46 0.77 -15.31
CA GLY A 422 2.49 1.57 -16.06
C GLY A 422 1.42 2.19 -15.16
N ALA A 423 0.98 3.42 -15.49
CA ALA A 423 0.05 4.21 -14.69
C ALA A 423 -1.23 3.44 -14.29
N ALA A 424 -1.81 2.68 -15.23
CA ALA A 424 -3.04 1.92 -14.97
C ALA A 424 -2.89 0.84 -13.89
N ARG A 425 -1.73 0.17 -13.80
CA ARG A 425 -1.48 -0.85 -12.78
C ARG A 425 -1.12 -0.21 -11.44
N VAL A 426 -0.36 0.88 -11.47
CA VAL A 426 -0.05 1.70 -10.29
C VAL A 426 -1.34 2.17 -9.60
N ASP A 427 -2.26 2.75 -10.37
CA ASP A 427 -3.52 3.22 -9.82
C ASP A 427 -4.37 2.07 -9.28
N ALA A 428 -4.38 0.92 -9.95
CA ALA A 428 -5.11 -0.27 -9.49
C ALA A 428 -4.60 -0.79 -8.13
N VAL A 429 -3.31 -0.63 -7.81
CA VAL A 429 -2.74 -0.99 -6.50
C VAL A 429 -3.23 -0.05 -5.39
N LEU A 430 -3.44 1.23 -5.70
CA LEU A 430 -3.83 2.26 -4.73
C LEU A 430 -5.35 2.41 -4.53
N GLN A 431 -6.17 1.78 -5.36
CA GLN A 431 -7.61 2.04 -5.39
C GLN A 431 -8.44 1.05 -4.58
N ALA A 432 -9.49 1.59 -3.96
CA ALA A 432 -10.59 0.80 -3.45
C ALA A 432 -11.32 0.09 -4.61
N GLN A 433 -11.49 -1.22 -4.49
CA GLN A 433 -12.11 -2.06 -5.49
C GLN A 433 -13.64 -2.04 -5.34
N GLY A 434 -14.35 -1.46 -6.32
CA GLY A 434 -15.81 -1.40 -6.36
C GLY A 434 -16.34 -1.77 -7.74
N MET A 435 -17.43 -2.55 -7.80
CA MET A 435 -18.00 -3.03 -9.06
C MET A 435 -18.45 -1.89 -9.98
N GLY A 436 -19.17 -0.90 -9.46
CA GLY A 436 -19.63 0.24 -10.25
C GLY A 436 -18.48 1.01 -10.92
N ARG A 437 -17.39 1.27 -10.17
CA ARG A 437 -16.17 1.88 -10.71
C ARG A 437 -15.55 1.01 -11.81
N ALA A 438 -15.33 -0.27 -11.55
CA ALA A 438 -14.68 -1.18 -12.51
C ALA A 438 -15.49 -1.30 -13.81
N ILE A 439 -16.82 -1.36 -13.71
CA ILE A 439 -17.72 -1.33 -14.86
C ILE A 439 -17.55 -0.01 -15.64
N SER A 440 -17.68 1.14 -14.97
CA SER A 440 -17.53 2.45 -15.62
C SER A 440 -16.19 2.62 -16.34
N VAL A 441 -15.08 2.21 -15.70
CA VAL A 441 -13.75 2.27 -16.29
C VAL A 441 -13.61 1.33 -17.48
N ALA A 442 -14.15 0.10 -17.40
CA ALA A 442 -14.11 -0.85 -18.51
C ALA A 442 -14.88 -0.32 -19.74
N PHE A 443 -16.06 0.28 -19.52
CA PHE A 443 -16.85 0.89 -20.57
C PHE A 443 -16.16 2.12 -21.17
N ALA A 444 -15.55 2.98 -20.34
CA ALA A 444 -14.80 4.13 -20.84
C ALA A 444 -13.59 3.71 -21.68
N ARG A 445 -12.86 2.68 -21.27
CA ARG A 445 -11.76 2.08 -22.07
C ARG A 445 -12.26 1.51 -23.39
N ALA A 446 -13.49 0.98 -23.42
CA ALA A 446 -14.13 0.53 -24.65
C ALA A 446 -14.71 1.67 -25.51
N GLY A 447 -14.55 2.94 -25.08
CA GLY A 447 -14.94 4.13 -25.83
C GLY A 447 -16.30 4.72 -25.46
N ALA A 448 -16.92 4.30 -24.35
CA ALA A 448 -18.16 4.90 -23.87
C ALA A 448 -17.92 6.25 -23.14
N ASP A 449 -18.86 7.18 -23.28
CA ASP A 449 -19.04 8.26 -22.30
C ASP A 449 -19.87 7.73 -21.12
N ILE A 450 -19.61 8.23 -19.92
CA ILE A 450 -20.14 7.65 -18.69
C ILE A 450 -21.12 8.61 -18.00
N VAL A 451 -22.28 8.09 -17.61
CA VAL A 451 -23.12 8.70 -16.58
C VAL A 451 -23.01 7.82 -15.33
N ALA A 452 -22.57 8.41 -14.22
CA ALA A 452 -22.41 7.69 -12.97
C ALA A 452 -23.25 8.36 -11.88
N SER A 453 -24.06 7.57 -11.18
CA SER A 453 -24.89 8.06 -10.08
C SER A 453 -24.58 7.35 -8.77
N ASP A 454 -24.72 8.08 -7.67
CA ASP A 454 -24.67 7.55 -6.31
C ASP A 454 -25.59 8.40 -5.40
N VAL A 455 -26.01 7.87 -4.26
CA VAL A 455 -26.90 8.60 -3.33
C VAL A 455 -26.18 9.74 -2.62
N ALA A 456 -24.85 9.68 -2.56
CA ALA A 456 -23.99 10.73 -2.05
C ALA A 456 -22.67 10.76 -2.82
N THR A 457 -22.03 11.94 -2.91
CA THR A 457 -20.76 12.09 -3.66
C THR A 457 -19.68 11.09 -3.23
N GLY A 458 -19.57 10.81 -1.92
CA GLY A 458 -18.60 9.86 -1.35
C GLY A 458 -19.08 8.39 -1.25
N GLY A 459 -20.30 8.11 -1.73
CA GLY A 459 -20.99 6.82 -1.58
C GLY A 459 -21.51 6.54 -0.17
N THR A 460 -22.26 5.44 -0.01
CA THR A 460 -22.81 4.99 1.28
C THR A 460 -21.89 3.97 1.97
N ARG A 461 -21.87 3.99 3.31
CA ARG A 461 -21.15 3.01 4.13
C ARG A 461 -22.03 1.80 4.43
N ASN A 462 -21.43 0.60 4.48
CA ASN A 462 -22.09 -0.59 5.05
C ASN A 462 -21.88 -0.64 6.58
N GLU A 463 -22.77 -1.33 7.31
CA GLU A 463 -22.46 -1.73 8.69
C GLU A 463 -21.17 -2.56 8.73
N ASN A 464 -20.34 -2.34 9.76
CA ASN A 464 -19.01 -2.94 9.92
C ASN A 464 -17.92 -2.46 8.92
N GLU A 465 -18.04 -1.24 8.38
CA GLU A 465 -16.98 -0.60 7.58
C GLU A 465 -16.00 0.29 8.37
N GLU A 466 -15.99 0.22 9.70
CA GLU A 466 -14.97 0.89 10.50
C GLU A 466 -13.55 0.40 10.10
N GLY A 467 -12.66 1.35 9.77
CA GLY A 467 -11.32 1.10 9.25
C GLY A 467 -11.22 0.80 7.75
N LEU A 468 -12.33 0.63 7.02
CA LEU A 468 -12.31 0.49 5.54
C LEU A 468 -12.15 1.83 4.80
N ALA A 469 -12.42 2.95 5.47
CA ALA A 469 -12.08 4.29 4.99
C ALA A 469 -10.57 4.45 4.74
N GLU A 470 -9.73 3.69 5.44
CA GLU A 470 -8.27 3.70 5.27
C GLU A 470 -7.79 3.02 3.97
N ILE A 471 -8.63 2.19 3.33
CA ILE A 471 -8.32 1.61 2.00
C ILE A 471 -8.57 2.66 0.90
N ARG A 472 -9.37 3.69 1.19
CA ARG A 472 -9.79 4.74 0.27
C ARG A 472 -8.83 5.93 0.29
N LEU A 473 -7.51 5.71 0.23
CA LEU A 473 -6.52 6.79 0.25
C LEU A 473 -6.81 7.79 -0.89
N GLY A 474 -7.38 8.95 -0.55
CA GLY A 474 -7.74 10.00 -1.51
C GLY A 474 -8.95 9.73 -2.41
N TRP A 475 -9.70 8.63 -2.24
CA TRP A 475 -10.89 8.33 -3.05
C TRP A 475 -12.10 9.14 -2.55
N LYS A 476 -12.62 10.01 -3.42
CA LYS A 476 -13.74 10.95 -3.16
C LYS A 476 -15.05 10.52 -3.83
N GLY A 477 -15.20 9.22 -4.13
CA GLY A 477 -16.41 8.69 -4.77
C GLY A 477 -16.56 9.16 -6.21
N LEU A 478 -17.70 9.79 -6.53
CA LEU A 478 -18.03 10.24 -7.88
C LEU A 478 -16.97 11.19 -8.47
N GLU A 479 -16.35 12.05 -7.66
CA GLU A 479 -15.30 12.97 -8.12
C GLU A 479 -14.06 12.22 -8.62
N SER A 480 -13.58 11.22 -7.87
CA SER A 480 -12.43 10.43 -8.27
C SER A 480 -12.73 9.58 -9.51
N LEU A 481 -13.94 9.02 -9.61
CA LEU A 481 -14.37 8.33 -10.82
C LEU A 481 -14.38 9.29 -12.02
N ALA A 482 -14.91 10.50 -11.86
CA ALA A 482 -14.93 11.48 -12.95
C ALA A 482 -13.53 11.79 -13.46
N GLY A 483 -12.57 12.02 -12.55
CA GLY A 483 -11.17 12.24 -12.90
C GLY A 483 -10.55 11.07 -13.68
N GLU A 484 -10.85 9.83 -13.29
CA GLU A 484 -10.39 8.65 -14.04
C GLU A 484 -10.97 8.56 -15.45
N ILE A 485 -12.28 8.77 -15.60
CA ILE A 485 -12.94 8.70 -16.91
C ILE A 485 -12.41 9.81 -17.82
N GLN A 486 -12.21 11.02 -17.29
CA GLN A 486 -11.61 12.13 -18.01
C GLN A 486 -10.15 11.85 -18.41
N GLY A 487 -9.38 11.21 -17.53
CA GLY A 487 -8.00 10.78 -17.82
C GLY A 487 -7.92 9.76 -18.96
N LEU A 488 -8.99 9.00 -19.21
CA LEU A 488 -9.12 8.10 -20.37
C LEU A 488 -9.60 8.82 -21.65
N GLY A 489 -9.72 10.15 -21.63
CA GLY A 489 -10.21 10.95 -22.75
C GLY A 489 -11.71 10.82 -23.00
N ARG A 490 -12.47 10.32 -22.03
CA ARG A 490 -13.93 10.15 -22.13
C ARG A 490 -14.67 11.23 -21.36
N LYS A 491 -15.90 11.55 -21.80
CA LYS A 491 -16.77 12.47 -21.08
C LYS A 491 -17.48 11.74 -19.96
N VAL A 492 -17.73 12.46 -18.87
CA VAL A 492 -18.43 11.93 -17.69
C VAL A 492 -19.42 12.94 -17.16
N LEU A 493 -20.58 12.45 -16.72
CA LEU A 493 -21.58 13.18 -15.94
C LEU A 493 -21.80 12.43 -14.62
N THR A 494 -21.59 13.11 -13.50
CA THR A 494 -21.85 12.57 -12.16
C THR A 494 -23.15 13.13 -11.61
N LEU A 495 -24.01 12.27 -11.07
CA LEU A 495 -25.34 12.64 -10.59
C LEU A 495 -25.57 12.12 -9.16
N VAL A 496 -25.96 13.01 -8.25
CA VAL A 496 -26.35 12.62 -6.89
C VAL A 496 -27.86 12.42 -6.83
N GLY A 497 -28.31 11.31 -6.24
CA GLY A 497 -29.73 11.00 -6.03
C GLY A 497 -29.97 9.52 -5.75
N ASP A 498 -31.21 9.21 -5.38
CA ASP A 498 -31.61 7.89 -4.91
C ASP A 498 -32.43 7.16 -5.99
N VAL A 499 -31.88 6.07 -6.54
CA VAL A 499 -32.54 5.27 -7.58
C VAL A 499 -33.87 4.66 -7.14
N SER A 500 -34.15 4.57 -5.84
CA SER A 500 -35.45 4.12 -5.33
C SER A 500 -36.57 5.15 -5.51
N ARG A 501 -36.23 6.39 -5.90
CA ARG A 501 -37.18 7.49 -6.13
C ARG A 501 -37.39 7.72 -7.63
N ALA A 502 -38.65 7.66 -8.07
CA ALA A 502 -39.01 7.82 -9.47
C ALA A 502 -38.51 9.15 -10.07
N ALA A 503 -38.62 10.24 -9.31
CA ALA A 503 -38.18 11.57 -9.73
C ALA A 503 -36.65 11.65 -9.97
N ASP A 504 -35.86 10.92 -9.18
CA ASP A 504 -34.40 10.85 -9.37
C ASP A 504 -34.06 10.03 -10.62
N ALA A 505 -34.70 8.87 -10.81
CA ALA A 505 -34.51 8.04 -12.01
C ALA A 505 -34.87 8.78 -13.31
N GLU A 506 -36.00 9.50 -13.31
CA GLU A 506 -36.43 10.33 -14.44
C GLU A 506 -35.46 11.49 -14.71
N ARG A 507 -35.00 12.17 -13.64
CA ARG A 507 -33.98 13.22 -13.76
C ARG A 507 -32.69 12.67 -14.36
N PHE A 508 -32.22 11.51 -13.90
CA PHE A 508 -30.97 10.94 -14.38
C PHE A 508 -30.98 10.65 -15.88
N VAL A 509 -32.06 10.05 -16.38
CA VAL A 509 -32.23 9.79 -17.82
C VAL A 509 -32.34 11.11 -18.60
N LYS A 510 -33.12 12.08 -18.11
CA LYS A 510 -33.26 13.39 -18.73
C LYS A 510 -31.92 14.12 -18.85
N ASP A 511 -31.14 14.18 -17.78
CA ASP A 511 -29.85 14.88 -17.74
C ASP A 511 -28.80 14.17 -18.62
N ALA A 512 -28.82 12.83 -18.63
CA ALA A 512 -27.99 12.03 -19.53
C ALA A 512 -28.29 12.32 -21.01
N LEU A 513 -29.56 12.35 -21.38
CA LEU A 513 -29.99 12.67 -22.76
C LEU A 513 -29.68 14.13 -23.11
N ALA A 514 -29.88 15.07 -22.21
CA ALA A 514 -29.51 16.47 -22.42
C ALA A 514 -27.99 16.63 -22.64
N ARG A 515 -27.18 15.85 -21.93
CA ARG A 515 -25.72 15.95 -21.98
C ARG A 515 -25.09 15.22 -23.17
N PHE A 516 -25.63 14.07 -23.55
CA PHE A 516 -25.01 13.13 -24.50
C PHE A 516 -25.87 12.82 -25.72
N GLY A 517 -27.15 13.19 -25.72
CA GLY A 517 -28.09 12.97 -26.83
C GLY A 517 -28.61 11.54 -26.96
N ARG A 518 -27.95 10.56 -26.34
CA ARG A 518 -28.36 9.15 -26.38
C ARG A 518 -27.90 8.36 -25.15
N ILE A 519 -28.58 7.25 -24.89
CA ILE A 519 -28.19 6.24 -23.90
C ILE A 519 -28.17 4.88 -24.60
N ASP A 520 -26.98 4.29 -24.73
CA ASP A 520 -26.78 3.00 -25.40
C ASP A 520 -26.94 1.82 -24.44
N VAL A 521 -26.50 2.00 -23.19
CA VAL A 521 -26.44 0.95 -22.18
C VAL A 521 -26.93 1.48 -20.84
N LEU A 522 -27.79 0.73 -20.16
CA LEU A 522 -28.11 0.91 -18.75
C LEU A 522 -27.50 -0.24 -17.94
N VAL A 523 -26.73 0.08 -16.90
CA VAL A 523 -26.26 -0.91 -15.92
C VAL A 523 -26.87 -0.62 -14.56
N ASN A 524 -27.82 -1.45 -14.14
CA ASN A 524 -28.45 -1.37 -12.83
C ASN A 524 -27.55 -2.06 -11.78
N ASN A 525 -26.61 -1.30 -11.20
CA ASN A 525 -25.61 -1.79 -10.24
C ASN A 525 -25.90 -1.47 -8.76
N ALA A 526 -26.80 -0.53 -8.48
CA ALA A 526 -27.06 -0.08 -7.10
C ALA A 526 -27.50 -1.23 -6.18
N ALA A 527 -27.08 -1.16 -4.91
CA ALA A 527 -27.50 -2.10 -3.89
C ALA A 527 -27.57 -1.43 -2.51
N ALA A 528 -28.59 -1.77 -1.71
CA ALA A 528 -28.74 -1.29 -0.34
C ALA A 528 -27.52 -1.66 0.51
N PRO A 529 -27.08 -0.79 1.44
CA PRO A 529 -26.01 -1.10 2.38
C PRO A 529 -26.40 -2.29 3.26
N HIS A 530 -25.42 -2.99 3.84
CA HIS A 530 -25.71 -3.97 4.88
C HIS A 530 -26.30 -3.30 6.12
N GLY A 531 -27.37 -3.89 6.64
CA GLY A 531 -27.90 -3.51 7.93
C GLY A 531 -28.65 -4.62 8.66
N ALA A 532 -29.74 -4.23 9.32
CA ALA A 532 -30.66 -5.16 9.98
C ALA A 532 -31.30 -6.20 9.03
N ASP A 533 -31.17 -6.04 7.70
CA ASP A 533 -31.54 -7.04 6.68
C ASP A 533 -30.79 -8.38 6.80
N ARG A 534 -29.79 -8.43 7.68
CA ARG A 534 -28.87 -9.56 7.89
C ARG A 534 -29.17 -10.35 9.16
N ARG A 535 -30.30 -10.10 9.80
CA ARG A 535 -30.82 -10.89 10.93
C ARG A 535 -31.57 -12.13 10.43
N LEU A 536 -32.00 -12.99 11.34
CA LEU A 536 -32.94 -14.05 10.97
C LEU A 536 -34.21 -13.42 10.42
N LEU A 537 -34.89 -14.09 9.49
CA LEU A 537 -35.93 -13.44 8.69
C LEU A 537 -37.04 -12.81 9.55
N TRP A 538 -37.47 -13.49 10.62
CA TRP A 538 -38.50 -13.01 11.56
C TRP A 538 -38.03 -11.88 12.49
N GLU A 539 -36.75 -11.52 12.46
CA GLU A 539 -36.15 -10.42 13.24
C GLU A 539 -35.78 -9.22 12.36
N VAL A 540 -35.96 -9.33 11.03
CA VAL A 540 -35.69 -8.24 10.09
C VAL A 540 -36.78 -7.19 10.27
N PRO A 541 -36.43 -5.95 10.66
CA PRO A 541 -37.40 -4.86 10.72
C PRO A 541 -37.95 -4.53 9.34
N GLU A 542 -39.21 -4.11 9.27
CA GLU A 542 -39.90 -3.79 8.02
C GLU A 542 -39.17 -2.69 7.24
N GLU A 543 -38.67 -1.67 7.92
CA GLU A 543 -37.90 -0.59 7.29
C GLU A 543 -36.60 -1.07 6.62
N ALA A 544 -35.97 -2.11 7.18
CA ALA A 544 -34.76 -2.70 6.60
C ALA A 544 -35.11 -3.60 5.41
N TRP A 545 -36.25 -4.29 5.47
CA TRP A 545 -36.80 -5.03 4.34
C TRP A 545 -37.12 -4.08 3.18
N ASP A 546 -37.89 -3.03 3.45
CA ASP A 546 -38.32 -2.03 2.47
C ASP A 546 -37.11 -1.36 1.81
N LEU A 547 -36.12 -0.92 2.59
CA LEU A 547 -34.90 -0.34 2.03
C LEU A 547 -34.21 -1.27 1.02
N VAL A 548 -34.11 -2.57 1.33
CA VAL A 548 -33.46 -3.55 0.44
C VAL A 548 -34.28 -3.75 -0.83
N ILE A 549 -35.60 -3.87 -0.73
CA ILE A 549 -36.49 -4.05 -1.88
C ILE A 549 -36.53 -2.77 -2.74
N ASP A 550 -36.67 -1.61 -2.11
CA ASP A 550 -36.75 -0.30 -2.76
C ASP A 550 -35.49 0.01 -3.58
N VAL A 551 -34.30 -0.23 -3.01
CA VAL A 551 -33.04 0.04 -3.72
C VAL A 551 -32.74 -1.02 -4.77
N ASN A 552 -32.78 -2.31 -4.39
CA ASN A 552 -32.27 -3.37 -5.26
C ASN A 552 -33.24 -3.71 -6.40
N LEU A 553 -34.54 -3.80 -6.11
CA LEU A 553 -35.55 -4.29 -7.05
C LEU A 553 -36.31 -3.13 -7.69
N LYS A 554 -36.97 -2.30 -6.88
CA LYS A 554 -37.73 -1.15 -7.39
C LYS A 554 -36.82 -0.15 -8.08
N GLY A 555 -35.62 0.12 -7.56
CA GLY A 555 -34.65 0.99 -8.23
C GLY A 555 -34.26 0.48 -9.62
N THR A 556 -34.02 -0.84 -9.76
CA THR A 556 -33.78 -1.49 -11.07
C THR A 556 -34.98 -1.30 -12.01
N PHE A 557 -36.20 -1.47 -11.50
CA PHE A 557 -37.42 -1.21 -12.25
C PHE A 557 -37.54 0.26 -12.70
N LEU A 558 -37.35 1.21 -11.79
CA LEU A 558 -37.53 2.64 -12.07
C LEU A 558 -36.53 3.15 -13.11
N MET A 559 -35.26 2.77 -12.98
CA MET A 559 -34.23 3.12 -13.97
C MET A 559 -34.52 2.49 -15.34
N SER A 560 -34.94 1.23 -15.36
CA SER A 560 -35.32 0.55 -16.62
C SER A 560 -36.54 1.21 -17.27
N ARG A 561 -37.60 1.48 -16.49
CA ARG A 561 -38.80 2.18 -16.95
C ARG A 561 -38.48 3.55 -17.53
N ALA A 562 -37.56 4.30 -16.91
CA ALA A 562 -37.18 5.62 -17.38
C ALA A 562 -36.40 5.58 -18.71
N VAL A 563 -35.52 4.59 -18.92
CA VAL A 563 -34.67 4.51 -20.13
C VAL A 563 -35.36 3.85 -21.33
N ILE A 564 -36.27 2.91 -21.10
CA ILE A 564 -36.91 2.09 -22.15
C ILE A 564 -37.55 2.94 -23.26
N PRO A 565 -38.31 4.02 -23.01
CA PRO A 565 -38.89 4.84 -24.08
C PRO A 565 -37.86 5.38 -25.06
N HIS A 566 -36.66 5.76 -24.59
CA HIS A 566 -35.56 6.20 -25.45
C HIS A 566 -34.96 5.04 -26.27
N MET A 567 -34.79 3.86 -25.67
CA MET A 567 -34.27 2.69 -26.39
C MET A 567 -35.26 2.18 -27.45
N LEU A 568 -36.56 2.20 -27.15
CA LEU A 568 -37.63 1.81 -28.07
C LEU A 568 -37.67 2.71 -29.30
N SER A 569 -37.60 4.04 -29.13
CA SER A 569 -37.59 4.98 -30.25
C SER A 569 -36.36 4.83 -31.16
N ARG A 570 -35.27 4.25 -30.64
CA ARG A 570 -34.05 3.94 -31.38
C ARG A 570 -34.01 2.54 -31.99
N GLY A 571 -34.88 1.63 -31.56
CA GLY A 571 -34.80 0.21 -31.94
C GLY A 571 -33.50 -0.47 -31.50
N SER A 572 -32.85 0.02 -30.44
CA SER A 572 -31.58 -0.50 -29.94
C SER A 572 -31.35 -0.14 -28.48
N GLY A 573 -30.79 -1.07 -27.71
CA GLY A 573 -30.37 -0.80 -26.34
C GLY A 573 -29.88 -2.04 -25.60
N ARG A 574 -29.09 -1.86 -24.54
CA ARG A 574 -28.61 -2.95 -23.68
C ARG A 574 -28.92 -2.61 -22.23
N ILE A 575 -29.57 -3.53 -21.52
CA ILE A 575 -29.82 -3.39 -20.07
C ILE A 575 -29.13 -4.53 -19.35
N VAL A 576 -28.26 -4.19 -18.40
CA VAL A 576 -27.52 -5.16 -17.58
C VAL A 576 -27.88 -4.96 -16.11
N ASN A 577 -28.51 -5.97 -15.52
CA ASN A 577 -28.97 -5.94 -14.13
C ASN A 577 -28.01 -6.68 -13.20
N MET A 578 -27.64 -6.06 -12.07
CA MET A 578 -26.85 -6.74 -11.04
C MET A 578 -27.77 -7.53 -10.11
N ALA A 579 -27.87 -8.83 -10.37
CA ALA A 579 -28.51 -9.80 -9.48
C ALA A 579 -27.50 -10.25 -8.40
N SER A 580 -27.47 -11.54 -8.06
CA SER A 580 -26.49 -12.20 -7.21
C SER A 580 -26.70 -13.71 -7.31
N VAL A 581 -25.71 -14.52 -6.94
CA VAL A 581 -25.96 -15.95 -6.67
C VAL A 581 -27.01 -16.16 -5.57
N ALA A 582 -27.20 -15.17 -4.68
CA ALA A 582 -28.29 -15.18 -3.70
C ALA A 582 -29.70 -15.09 -4.34
N GLY A 583 -29.78 -14.68 -5.61
CA GLY A 583 -31.00 -14.72 -6.41
C GLY A 583 -31.26 -16.08 -7.07
N LYS A 584 -30.37 -17.06 -6.90
CA LYS A 584 -30.54 -18.42 -7.41
C LYS A 584 -30.53 -19.48 -6.30
N ARG A 585 -29.85 -19.19 -5.19
CA ARG A 585 -29.85 -20.01 -3.98
C ARG A 585 -30.05 -19.13 -2.75
N GLY A 586 -31.10 -19.39 -1.99
CA GLY A 586 -31.34 -18.74 -0.70
C GLY A 586 -30.26 -19.08 0.33
N THR A 587 -30.03 -18.18 1.28
CA THR A 587 -29.12 -18.41 2.41
C THR A 587 -29.72 -17.77 3.65
N ALA A 588 -29.63 -18.46 4.79
CA ALA A 588 -30.08 -17.94 6.07
C ALA A 588 -29.49 -16.54 6.33
N ARG A 589 -30.26 -15.68 7.01
CA ARG A 589 -29.85 -14.30 7.33
C ARG A 589 -29.62 -13.40 6.12
N ARG A 590 -30.19 -13.74 4.95
CA ARG A 590 -30.16 -12.93 3.73
C ARG A 590 -31.53 -12.87 3.05
N GLY A 591 -32.62 -13.03 3.80
CA GLY A 591 -33.97 -13.18 3.25
C GLY A 591 -34.42 -12.03 2.36
N ALA A 592 -34.40 -10.79 2.87
CA ALA A 592 -34.74 -9.59 2.09
C ALA A 592 -33.85 -9.44 0.85
N TYR A 593 -32.54 -9.65 1.02
CA TYR A 593 -31.59 -9.57 -0.08
C TYR A 593 -31.84 -10.64 -1.15
N ALA A 594 -32.05 -11.90 -0.75
CA ALA A 594 -32.36 -13.00 -1.66
C ALA A 594 -33.66 -12.70 -2.42
N ALA A 595 -34.75 -12.34 -1.72
CA ALA A 595 -36.01 -11.95 -2.34
C ALA A 595 -35.83 -10.85 -3.39
N SER A 596 -35.07 -9.80 -3.06
CA SER A 596 -34.76 -8.73 -4.02
C SER A 596 -34.01 -9.23 -5.25
N LYS A 597 -33.05 -10.15 -5.10
CA LYS A 597 -32.20 -10.64 -6.20
C LYS A 597 -32.88 -11.73 -7.05
N PHE A 598 -33.76 -12.54 -6.47
CA PHE A 598 -34.70 -13.38 -7.22
C PHE A 598 -35.65 -12.50 -8.06
N GLY A 599 -36.20 -11.44 -7.45
CA GLY A 599 -37.04 -10.46 -8.14
C GLY A 599 -36.34 -9.80 -9.32
N VAL A 600 -35.06 -9.42 -9.18
CA VAL A 600 -34.27 -8.84 -10.28
C VAL A 600 -34.10 -9.83 -11.44
N ILE A 601 -33.92 -11.13 -11.18
CA ILE A 601 -33.86 -12.15 -12.24
C ILE A 601 -35.20 -12.27 -12.95
N GLY A 602 -36.31 -12.34 -12.21
CA GLY A 602 -37.65 -12.38 -12.80
C GLY A 602 -37.96 -11.13 -13.64
N LEU A 603 -37.63 -9.94 -13.12
CA LEU A 603 -37.76 -8.67 -13.85
C LEU A 603 -36.93 -8.65 -15.13
N THR A 604 -35.70 -9.19 -15.09
CA THR A 604 -34.83 -9.31 -16.27
C THR A 604 -35.49 -10.16 -17.36
N GLN A 605 -36.06 -11.31 -16.99
CA GLN A 605 -36.72 -12.22 -17.92
C GLN A 605 -38.00 -11.62 -18.52
N ALA A 606 -38.83 -10.97 -17.69
CA ALA A 606 -40.05 -10.31 -18.16
C ALA A 606 -39.73 -9.18 -19.14
N LEU A 607 -38.85 -8.25 -18.75
CA LEU A 607 -38.46 -7.13 -19.62
C LEU A 607 -37.83 -7.61 -20.93
N ALA A 608 -36.99 -8.65 -20.89
CA ALA A 608 -36.38 -9.22 -22.09
C ALA A 608 -37.44 -9.65 -23.14
N GLN A 609 -38.54 -10.28 -22.70
CA GLN A 609 -39.60 -10.70 -23.61
C GLN A 609 -40.36 -9.51 -24.20
N GLU A 610 -40.56 -8.45 -23.43
CA GLU A 610 -41.28 -7.25 -23.86
C GLU A 610 -40.51 -6.41 -24.88
N VAL A 611 -39.18 -6.33 -24.76
CA VAL A 611 -38.35 -5.40 -25.55
C VAL A 611 -37.53 -6.05 -26.67
N ALA A 612 -37.44 -7.39 -26.71
CA ALA A 612 -36.61 -8.11 -27.69
C ALA A 612 -36.98 -7.79 -29.15
N ALA A 613 -38.27 -7.66 -29.46
CA ALA A 613 -38.75 -7.33 -30.80
C ALA A 613 -38.27 -5.94 -31.29
N HIS A 614 -37.76 -5.10 -30.37
CA HIS A 614 -37.27 -3.76 -30.64
C HIS A 614 -35.72 -3.69 -30.62
N GLY A 615 -35.01 -4.81 -30.75
CA GLY A 615 -33.54 -4.82 -30.81
C GLY A 615 -32.84 -4.50 -29.48
N ILE A 616 -33.58 -4.58 -28.37
CA ILE A 616 -33.09 -4.34 -27.01
C ILE A 616 -32.86 -5.68 -26.31
N THR A 617 -31.71 -5.84 -25.65
CA THR A 617 -31.44 -7.02 -24.82
C THR A 617 -31.39 -6.65 -23.34
N VAL A 618 -31.86 -7.56 -22.50
CA VAL A 618 -31.91 -7.39 -21.04
C VAL A 618 -31.33 -8.64 -20.39
N ASN A 619 -30.20 -8.51 -19.70
CA ASN A 619 -29.52 -9.64 -19.05
C ASN A 619 -29.13 -9.29 -17.62
N ALA A 620 -28.89 -10.32 -16.80
CA ALA A 620 -28.45 -10.19 -15.43
C ALA A 620 -27.10 -10.87 -15.21
N ILE A 621 -26.27 -10.25 -14.37
CA ILE A 621 -25.07 -10.86 -13.82
C ILE A 621 -25.39 -11.27 -12.38
N CYS A 622 -24.98 -12.48 -12.00
CA CYS A 622 -25.12 -13.05 -10.67
C CYS A 622 -23.74 -13.21 -10.03
N PRO A 623 -23.17 -12.15 -9.41
CA PRO A 623 -21.90 -12.26 -8.71
C PRO A 623 -21.98 -13.18 -7.50
N GLY A 624 -20.89 -13.93 -7.28
CA GLY A 624 -20.57 -14.56 -6.01
C GLY A 624 -19.84 -13.59 -5.08
N SER A 625 -18.80 -14.07 -4.41
CA SER A 625 -17.91 -13.23 -3.61
C SER A 625 -17.00 -12.39 -4.52
N VAL A 626 -17.11 -11.06 -4.41
CA VAL A 626 -16.27 -10.12 -5.17
C VAL A 626 -15.45 -9.27 -4.21
N ASP A 627 -14.16 -9.12 -4.48
CA ASP A 627 -13.22 -8.36 -3.67
C ASP A 627 -13.58 -6.86 -3.67
N THR A 628 -14.36 -6.47 -2.67
CA THR A 628 -14.95 -5.14 -2.51
C THR A 628 -15.14 -4.85 -1.03
N SER A 629 -15.34 -3.58 -0.66
CA SER A 629 -15.66 -3.22 0.74
C SER A 629 -16.89 -3.97 1.28
N ARG A 630 -17.87 -4.24 0.41
CA ARG A 630 -19.07 -5.02 0.73
C ARG A 630 -18.73 -6.47 1.16
N ARG A 631 -17.75 -7.11 0.52
CA ARG A 631 -17.32 -8.46 0.91
C ARG A 631 -16.61 -8.46 2.25
N GLU A 632 -15.75 -7.49 2.52
CA GLU A 632 -15.07 -7.39 3.82
C GLU A 632 -16.08 -7.17 4.96
N SER A 633 -17.08 -6.31 4.77
CA SER A 633 -18.21 -6.16 5.72
C SER A 633 -18.93 -7.50 5.97
N THR A 634 -19.18 -8.29 4.91
CA THR A 634 -19.77 -9.63 5.04
C THR A 634 -18.87 -10.57 5.84
N SER A 635 -17.58 -10.63 5.50
CA SER A 635 -16.63 -11.53 6.16
C SER A 635 -16.45 -11.23 7.64
N ARG A 636 -16.43 -9.94 8.02
CA ARG A 636 -16.34 -9.53 9.43
C ARG A 636 -17.55 -9.99 10.23
N ARG A 637 -18.75 -9.76 9.68
CA ARG A 637 -20.00 -10.19 10.31
C ARG A 637 -20.05 -11.71 10.48
N GLU A 638 -19.74 -12.47 9.44
CA GLU A 638 -19.81 -13.93 9.49
C GLU A 638 -18.79 -14.54 10.47
N ARG A 639 -17.59 -13.97 10.58
CA ARG A 639 -16.62 -14.37 11.60
C ARG A 639 -17.11 -14.08 13.02
N ALA A 640 -17.58 -12.86 13.28
CA ALA A 640 -18.13 -12.48 14.59
C ALA A 640 -19.35 -13.34 14.97
N LEU A 641 -20.13 -13.79 13.98
CA LEU A 641 -21.24 -14.69 14.19
C LEU A 641 -20.77 -16.11 14.50
N ALA A 642 -19.79 -16.64 13.78
CA ALA A 642 -19.21 -17.96 14.02
C ALA A 642 -18.52 -18.09 15.39
N GLU A 643 -17.99 -16.99 15.94
CA GLU A 643 -17.47 -16.93 17.31
C GLU A 643 -18.56 -17.09 18.37
N ARG A 644 -19.78 -16.62 18.09
CA ARG A 644 -20.93 -16.66 19.01
C ARG A 644 -21.81 -17.90 18.83
N GLU A 645 -21.89 -18.39 17.59
CA GLU A 645 -22.76 -19.49 17.16
C GLU A 645 -21.92 -20.53 16.39
N PRO A 646 -21.43 -21.59 17.07
CA PRO A 646 -20.72 -22.68 16.41
C PRO A 646 -21.57 -23.30 15.29
N GLY A 647 -21.01 -23.36 14.07
CA GLY A 647 -21.71 -23.84 12.87
C GLY A 647 -22.36 -22.74 12.02
N ALA A 648 -22.25 -21.47 12.40
CA ALA A 648 -22.66 -20.36 11.52
C ALA A 648 -21.84 -20.36 10.21
N PRO A 649 -22.47 -20.02 9.06
CA PRO A 649 -21.79 -20.04 7.77
C PRO A 649 -20.70 -18.97 7.71
N VAL A 650 -19.49 -19.40 7.33
CA VAL A 650 -18.35 -18.52 7.04
C VAL A 650 -18.08 -18.56 5.54
N LEU A 651 -17.89 -17.40 4.92
CA LEU A 651 -17.40 -17.24 3.57
C LEU A 651 -16.17 -18.13 3.29
N SER A 652 -16.37 -19.18 2.51
CA SER A 652 -15.32 -20.03 1.98
C SER A 652 -14.86 -19.56 0.60
N LEU A 653 -13.68 -20.03 0.16
CA LEU A 653 -13.23 -19.83 -1.21
C LEU A 653 -14.09 -20.67 -2.17
N PRO A 654 -14.40 -20.14 -3.37
CA PRO A 654 -15.07 -20.92 -4.39
C PRO A 654 -14.14 -22.00 -4.96
N PRO A 655 -14.67 -22.98 -5.73
CA PRO A 655 -13.88 -24.04 -6.35
C PRO A 655 -12.64 -23.59 -7.15
N THR A 656 -12.68 -22.39 -7.74
CA THR A 656 -11.53 -21.81 -8.44
C THR A 656 -10.37 -21.39 -7.51
N GLY A 657 -10.53 -21.50 -6.19
CA GLY A 657 -9.50 -21.14 -5.20
C GLY A 657 -9.27 -19.64 -5.04
N ARG A 658 -10.02 -18.77 -5.74
CA ARG A 658 -9.87 -17.31 -5.66
C ARG A 658 -11.20 -16.57 -5.58
N ILE A 659 -11.20 -15.44 -4.87
CA ILE A 659 -12.29 -14.48 -4.89
C ILE A 659 -12.31 -13.76 -6.27
N ALA A 660 -13.50 -13.43 -6.76
CA ALA A 660 -13.63 -12.66 -7.99
C ALA A 660 -13.18 -11.21 -7.77
N ARG A 661 -12.56 -10.59 -8.77
CA ARG A 661 -12.26 -9.15 -8.75
C ARG A 661 -13.41 -8.37 -9.39
N PRO A 662 -13.61 -7.07 -9.08
CA PRO A 662 -14.57 -6.25 -9.79
C PRO A 662 -14.41 -6.27 -11.32
N ASP A 663 -13.18 -6.36 -11.82
CA ASP A 663 -12.88 -6.53 -13.25
C ASP A 663 -13.49 -7.80 -13.85
N ASP A 664 -13.62 -8.88 -13.08
CA ASP A 664 -14.26 -10.12 -13.57
C ASP A 664 -15.75 -9.89 -13.85
N ILE A 665 -16.40 -9.03 -13.04
CA ILE A 665 -17.79 -8.59 -13.26
C ILE A 665 -17.89 -7.62 -14.43
N ALA A 666 -16.97 -6.65 -14.49
CA ALA A 666 -16.94 -5.63 -15.53
C ALA A 666 -16.77 -6.23 -16.95
N ARG A 667 -15.97 -7.29 -17.10
CA ARG A 667 -15.80 -7.99 -18.37
C ARG A 667 -17.10 -8.60 -18.89
N LEU A 668 -17.90 -9.23 -18.01
CA LEU A 668 -19.19 -9.79 -18.43
C LEU A 668 -20.22 -8.69 -18.73
N ALA A 669 -20.21 -7.59 -17.96
CA ALA A 669 -21.07 -6.44 -18.25
C ALA A 669 -20.75 -5.84 -19.64
N LEU A 670 -19.46 -5.72 -19.97
CA LEU A 670 -19.03 -5.26 -21.29
C LEU A 670 -19.41 -6.24 -22.39
N PHE A 671 -19.29 -7.55 -22.15
CA PHE A 671 -19.75 -8.57 -23.10
C PHE A 671 -21.25 -8.43 -23.41
N PHE A 672 -22.11 -8.33 -22.39
CA PHE A 672 -23.55 -8.10 -22.55
C PHE A 672 -23.93 -6.76 -23.17
N ALA A 673 -23.01 -5.79 -23.18
CA ALA A 673 -23.19 -4.51 -23.85
C ALA A 673 -22.67 -4.51 -25.30
N SER A 674 -21.98 -5.57 -25.73
CA SER A 674 -21.33 -5.65 -27.03
C SER A 674 -22.15 -6.42 -28.07
N ALA A 675 -21.80 -6.23 -29.34
CA ALA A 675 -22.40 -6.96 -30.47
C ALA A 675 -22.27 -8.49 -30.35
N ALA A 676 -21.28 -8.99 -29.60
CA ALA A 676 -21.09 -10.42 -29.36
C ALA A 676 -22.22 -11.07 -28.54
N SER A 677 -23.11 -10.25 -27.95
CA SER A 677 -24.25 -10.69 -27.16
C SER A 677 -25.61 -10.36 -27.78
N ASP A 678 -25.66 -9.97 -29.06
CA ASP A 678 -26.88 -9.47 -29.72
C ASP A 678 -28.06 -10.44 -29.70
N HIS A 679 -27.79 -11.75 -29.66
CA HIS A 679 -28.81 -12.79 -29.55
C HIS A 679 -28.94 -13.40 -28.15
N ILE A 680 -28.40 -12.73 -27.12
CA ILE A 680 -28.45 -13.16 -25.72
C ILE A 680 -29.33 -12.17 -24.97
N THR A 681 -30.51 -12.61 -24.54
CA THR A 681 -31.44 -11.81 -23.73
C THR A 681 -32.18 -12.71 -22.72
N GLY A 682 -32.64 -12.14 -21.61
CA GLY A 682 -33.32 -12.84 -20.52
C GLY A 682 -32.41 -13.73 -19.67
N GLN A 683 -31.09 -13.70 -19.88
CA GLN A 683 -30.15 -14.58 -19.20
C GLN A 683 -29.73 -14.03 -17.84
N ALA A 684 -29.43 -14.93 -16.90
CA ALA A 684 -28.84 -14.60 -15.60
C ALA A 684 -27.57 -15.44 -15.38
N TRP A 685 -26.38 -14.89 -15.60
CA TRP A 685 -25.13 -15.65 -15.62
C TRP A 685 -24.33 -15.50 -14.33
N ASN A 686 -23.75 -16.61 -13.84
CA ASN A 686 -22.94 -16.60 -12.62
C ASN A 686 -21.51 -16.12 -12.91
N VAL A 687 -20.99 -15.27 -12.02
CA VAL A 687 -19.55 -14.95 -11.93
C VAL A 687 -19.13 -15.14 -10.48
N ASP A 688 -18.91 -16.40 -10.10
CA ASP A 688 -18.78 -16.81 -8.70
C ASP A 688 -17.72 -17.89 -8.44
N GLY A 689 -16.94 -18.24 -9.47
CA GLY A 689 -15.92 -19.29 -9.37
C GLY A 689 -16.47 -20.70 -9.16
N GLY A 690 -17.74 -20.93 -9.51
CA GLY A 690 -18.39 -22.24 -9.36
C GLY A 690 -19.01 -22.47 -7.98
N ALA A 691 -19.18 -21.42 -7.16
CA ALA A 691 -19.81 -21.53 -5.84
C ALA A 691 -21.28 -21.98 -5.91
N VAL A 692 -21.96 -21.65 -6.99
CA VAL A 692 -23.33 -22.03 -7.31
C VAL A 692 -23.42 -22.39 -8.80
N MET A 693 -24.08 -23.51 -9.13
CA MET A 693 -24.27 -24.01 -10.49
C MET A 693 -25.76 -24.08 -10.79
N HIS A 694 -26.22 -23.46 -11.88
CA HIS A 694 -27.62 -23.41 -12.31
C HIS A 694 -27.72 -23.37 -13.82
#